data_AF-A0A9D0ZZ63-F1
#
_entry.id   AF-A0A9D0ZZ63-F1
#
_cell.length_a   1.000
_cell.length_b   1.000
_cell.length_c   1.000
_cell.angle_alpha   90.00
_cell.angle_beta   90.00
_cell.angle_gamma   90.00
#
_symmetry.space_group_name_H-M   'P 1'
#
loop_
_entity.id
_entity.type
_entity.pdbx_description
1 polymer ?
#
loop_
_entity_poly.entity_id
_entity_poly.type
_entity_poly.pdbx_seq_one_letter_code
_entity_poly.pdbx_strand_id
1 'polypeptide(L)'
;MKTILVARRRALLACLLALALACGLCPTPAFAASEAPATNAVAHETATDVAEGTVGEVASNVANFALYGPDGSAVDAWIPLSEWSFEEGATAADMTEALFASNGIVADIQDSEYGFYLSSITGADGTVYGFDAATGAYWGLYVNGVSSEVGADGVVLQPGDTVVWYYGAWSTELPNLAPEGFAPDAPLSASDNVAWGSYGGNAAGFAEGSLPLMEASADLSWTQSLLRTESAYANVSNLLVVDGLVYVAESDSVWNPDTYASEPTNAVLRAYNAQTGKLEKSMELPAAIDATCRMAYADGVIAVPVTGGDLVGVAADTLTPRWLVESGLEDTAQSLNSVTTEDGYFVHASAELDGDWSAASSAMVCVNAQTGALRWKVDEEVGSYWGGAAVVNGVVVIGTDAGTLRTVDFETGARLSDTTIADGARIRSSIVPCGGSEVVFSTSEGELVKAAVEDDGIVSVVGRVSFAATSTGTPSVVNGTAVVGGAKGDYTGVLAEIDLKTMEVVASHAATADVKSAPVVAQGSDGAFYAYFTCNAMPGALFGVRLGSADAQPFVVCEPASADRNYCMASPAADGEGHLFYTNDSGILFAISHDATCGYRDVLPTDWIAQDGLLERAVAAGLIGRDAVDFRPWDALTRAEVVTVIYRAAGEPAYTEGAGYADVAADAWYRDAVLWAQAAGVASGYGDGSGAFGPDDAVTREQLAKMLGDYARNVAHEDIEAADASLFESLPDSGLASDWARTGLVWCCANGIITGSARPDGTVLDPQGGANRAMMAKMILLTLEATA
;
A
#
# COMPACT_ATOMS: atom_id res chain seq x y z
N MET A 1 -54.76 -27.48 -20.14
CA MET A 1 -54.05 -27.72 -18.86
C MET A 1 -52.52 -27.60 -18.99
N LYS A 2 -51.88 -28.03 -20.08
CA LYS A 2 -50.42 -27.88 -20.28
C LYS A 2 -49.93 -26.43 -20.43
N THR A 3 -50.70 -25.55 -21.09
CA THR A 3 -50.33 -24.13 -21.33
C THR A 3 -50.36 -23.26 -20.07
N ILE A 4 -51.12 -23.65 -19.04
CA ILE A 4 -51.23 -22.91 -17.76
C ILE A 4 -50.12 -23.33 -16.78
N LEU A 5 -49.56 -24.54 -16.93
CA LEU A 5 -48.47 -25.04 -16.10
C LEU A 5 -47.12 -24.45 -16.51
N VAL A 6 -46.92 -24.23 -17.82
CA VAL A 6 -45.71 -23.57 -18.38
C VAL A 6 -45.69 -22.08 -18.00
N ALA A 7 -46.83 -21.38 -18.12
CA ALA A 7 -46.95 -19.98 -17.69
C ALA A 7 -46.73 -19.79 -16.17
N ARG A 8 -47.09 -20.77 -15.34
CA ARG A 8 -46.83 -20.75 -13.89
C ARG A 8 -45.38 -21.07 -13.51
N ARG A 9 -44.67 -21.90 -14.30
CA ARG A 9 -43.22 -22.12 -14.12
C ARG A 9 -42.40 -20.89 -14.54
N ARG A 10 -42.77 -20.23 -15.64
CA ARG A 10 -42.21 -18.95 -16.10
C ARG A 10 -42.31 -17.83 -15.06
N ALA A 11 -43.47 -17.72 -14.40
CA ALA A 11 -43.69 -16.74 -13.35
C ALA A 11 -42.95 -17.07 -12.04
N LEU A 12 -42.76 -18.36 -11.71
CA LEU A 12 -42.02 -18.76 -10.50
C LEU A 12 -40.51 -18.57 -10.65
N LEU A 13 -39.94 -18.84 -11.83
CA LEU A 13 -38.51 -18.69 -12.09
C LEU A 13 -38.10 -17.22 -12.18
N ALA A 14 -38.93 -16.37 -12.81
CA ALA A 14 -38.76 -14.92 -12.81
C ALA A 14 -38.88 -14.30 -11.39
N CYS A 15 -39.75 -14.85 -10.53
CA CYS A 15 -39.84 -14.44 -9.14
C CYS A 15 -38.66 -14.93 -8.27
N LEU A 16 -38.05 -16.09 -8.57
CA LEU A 16 -36.88 -16.61 -7.85
C LEU A 16 -35.60 -15.81 -8.19
N LEU A 17 -35.43 -15.41 -9.46
CA LEU A 17 -34.36 -14.51 -9.88
C LEU A 17 -34.52 -13.09 -9.31
N ALA A 18 -35.75 -12.59 -9.15
CA ALA A 18 -36.01 -11.29 -8.54
C ALA A 18 -35.88 -11.28 -7.00
N LEU A 19 -36.08 -12.42 -6.32
CA LEU A 19 -35.96 -12.49 -4.86
C LEU A 19 -34.49 -12.55 -4.38
N ALA A 20 -33.58 -13.08 -5.20
CA ALA A 20 -32.15 -13.15 -4.88
C ALA A 20 -31.48 -11.75 -4.86
N LEU A 21 -31.99 -10.78 -5.62
CA LEU A 21 -31.51 -9.39 -5.60
C LEU A 21 -32.04 -8.55 -4.41
N ALA A 22 -33.07 -9.01 -3.69
CA ALA A 22 -33.78 -8.19 -2.70
C ALA A 22 -33.53 -8.58 -1.23
N CYS A 23 -32.76 -9.64 -0.96
CA CYS A 23 -32.49 -10.10 0.41
C CYS A 23 -30.99 -10.29 0.62
N GLY A 24 -30.30 -9.20 0.97
CA GLY A 24 -28.99 -9.25 1.60
C GLY A 24 -29.10 -9.89 2.98
N LEU A 25 -28.92 -11.21 3.04
CA LEU A 25 -28.57 -11.94 4.25
C LEU A 25 -27.51 -12.96 3.87
N CYS A 26 -26.26 -12.59 4.10
CA CYS A 26 -25.10 -13.46 4.05
C CYS A 26 -25.27 -14.57 5.12
N PRO A 27 -25.21 -15.87 4.76
CA PRO A 27 -24.93 -16.89 5.74
C PRO A 27 -23.40 -17.02 5.88
N THR A 28 -22.90 -16.77 7.09
CA THR A 28 -21.53 -17.11 7.48
C THR A 28 -21.30 -18.62 7.36
N PRO A 29 -20.25 -19.10 6.68
CA PRO A 29 -19.84 -20.49 6.80
C PRO A 29 -18.87 -20.62 7.97
N ALA A 30 -19.31 -21.32 9.01
CA ALA A 30 -18.42 -21.86 10.02
C ALA A 30 -17.59 -22.98 9.39
N PHE A 31 -16.28 -22.80 9.28
CA PHE A 31 -15.35 -23.88 8.93
C PHE A 31 -14.56 -24.32 10.15
N ALA A 32 -14.73 -25.60 10.47
CA ALA A 32 -13.89 -26.34 11.39
C ALA A 32 -12.52 -26.57 10.74
N ALA A 33 -11.46 -26.37 11.52
CA ALA A 33 -10.10 -26.64 11.13
C ALA A 33 -9.93 -28.11 10.70
N SER A 34 -9.41 -28.33 9.49
CA SER A 34 -8.77 -29.59 9.12
C SER A 34 -7.39 -29.29 8.53
N GLU A 35 -6.35 -29.71 9.24
CA GLU A 35 -4.98 -29.78 8.74
C GLU A 35 -4.91 -30.59 7.45
N ALA A 36 -4.19 -30.08 6.45
CA ALA A 36 -3.78 -30.83 5.27
C ALA A 36 -2.44 -30.30 4.73
N PRO A 37 -1.66 -31.13 4.03
CA PRO A 37 -0.21 -31.20 4.18
C PRO A 37 0.59 -30.45 3.12
N ALA A 38 1.88 -30.24 3.43
CA ALA A 38 2.89 -29.65 2.56
C ALA A 38 3.07 -30.43 1.25
N THR A 39 3.07 -29.71 0.11
CA THR A 39 3.65 -30.20 -1.15
C THR A 39 4.25 -29.08 -2.02
N ASN A 40 5.58 -29.11 -2.12
CA ASN A 40 6.44 -28.90 -3.30
C ASN A 40 6.13 -27.76 -4.28
N ALA A 41 6.80 -26.61 -4.05
CA ALA A 41 7.14 -25.67 -5.10
C ALA A 41 8.32 -26.20 -5.95
N VAL A 42 8.16 -26.21 -7.26
CA VAL A 42 9.21 -26.52 -8.24
C VAL A 42 9.93 -25.21 -8.56
N ALA A 43 11.20 -25.12 -8.17
CA ALA A 43 12.08 -23.99 -8.46
C ALA A 43 12.48 -23.96 -9.93
N HIS A 44 12.44 -22.78 -10.54
CA HIS A 44 13.09 -22.50 -11.82
C HIS A 44 14.43 -21.81 -11.52
N GLU A 45 15.53 -22.51 -11.78
CA GLU A 45 16.91 -22.06 -11.57
C GLU A 45 17.27 -20.87 -12.47
N THR A 46 17.89 -19.84 -11.88
CA THR A 46 19.01 -19.13 -12.51
C THR A 46 20.12 -18.97 -11.47
N ALA A 47 21.28 -19.55 -11.77
CA ALA A 47 22.47 -19.53 -10.93
C ALA A 47 23.50 -18.55 -11.51
N THR A 48 24.10 -17.74 -10.65
CA THR A 48 25.57 -17.68 -10.51
C THR A 48 25.96 -17.17 -9.12
N ASP A 49 26.80 -17.97 -8.46
CA ASP A 49 27.37 -17.85 -7.11
C ASP A 49 27.90 -16.45 -6.72
N VAL A 50 27.48 -16.00 -5.54
CA VAL A 50 28.34 -15.26 -4.59
C VAL A 50 28.20 -15.95 -3.24
N ALA A 51 29.34 -16.23 -2.62
CA ALA A 51 29.48 -17.04 -1.41
C ALA A 51 28.55 -16.59 -0.26
N GLU A 52 27.79 -17.54 0.29
CA GLU A 52 27.11 -17.38 1.58
C GLU A 52 28.15 -17.15 2.69
N GLY A 53 28.37 -15.88 3.00
CA GLY A 53 28.79 -15.48 4.33
C GLY A 53 27.53 -15.36 5.18
N THR A 54 27.38 -16.23 6.17
CA THR A 54 26.42 -16.03 7.26
C THR A 54 26.68 -14.66 7.89
N VAL A 55 25.81 -13.69 7.63
CA VAL A 55 25.74 -12.45 8.41
C VAL A 55 25.13 -12.85 9.74
N GLY A 56 25.97 -13.04 10.75
CA GLY A 56 25.50 -12.96 12.12
C GLY A 56 25.21 -11.50 12.39
N GLU A 57 23.98 -11.17 12.78
CA GLU A 57 23.69 -9.91 13.49
C GLU A 57 24.70 -9.77 14.63
N VAL A 58 25.60 -8.81 14.51
CA VAL A 58 26.32 -8.31 15.67
C VAL A 58 25.31 -7.42 16.37
N ALA A 59 24.65 -7.95 17.40
CA ALA A 59 23.79 -7.13 18.25
C ALA A 59 24.62 -5.93 18.75
N SER A 60 24.22 -4.72 18.39
CA SER A 60 24.84 -3.51 18.91
C SER A 60 24.51 -3.41 20.40
N ASN A 61 25.53 -3.26 21.23
CA ASN A 61 25.36 -3.03 22.66
C ASN A 61 24.89 -1.57 22.85
N VAL A 62 23.58 -1.36 22.84
CA VAL A 62 22.95 -0.03 22.99
C VAL A 62 22.06 0.00 24.22
N ALA A 63 22.15 1.07 25.02
CA ALA A 63 21.27 1.35 26.15
C ALA A 63 20.66 2.75 26.00
N ASN A 64 19.54 3.01 26.68
CA ASN A 64 18.84 4.28 26.67
C ASN A 64 19.12 5.08 27.94
N PHE A 65 19.24 6.40 27.83
CA PHE A 65 19.47 7.31 28.95
C PHE A 65 18.46 8.45 28.93
N ALA A 66 18.02 8.90 30.11
CA ALA A 66 17.37 10.19 30.25
C ALA A 66 17.76 10.88 31.55
N LEU A 67 17.76 12.22 31.54
CA LEU A 67 17.96 13.06 32.72
C LEU A 67 16.75 13.98 32.89
N TYR A 68 16.07 13.86 34.02
CA TYR A 68 14.91 14.67 34.36
C TYR A 68 15.19 15.53 35.59
N GLY A 69 15.19 16.84 35.40
CA GLY A 69 15.47 17.83 36.43
C GLY A 69 14.37 18.88 36.57
N PRO A 70 14.43 19.73 37.60
CA PRO A 70 13.39 20.73 37.83
C PRO A 70 13.30 21.76 36.71
N ASP A 71 12.09 22.13 36.33
CA ASP A 71 11.79 23.33 35.54
C ASP A 71 10.65 24.10 36.21
N GLY A 72 10.97 25.23 36.84
CA GLY A 72 10.03 25.98 37.67
C GLY A 72 9.43 25.12 38.80
N SER A 73 8.12 24.82 38.69
CA SER A 73 7.41 23.93 39.62
C SER A 73 7.18 22.51 39.09
N ALA A 74 7.60 22.24 37.85
CA ALA A 74 7.50 20.95 37.18
C ALA A 74 8.87 20.24 37.15
N VAL A 75 8.90 19.05 36.56
CA VAL A 75 10.12 18.33 36.18
C VAL A 75 10.07 18.13 34.68
N ASP A 76 11.20 18.33 34.02
CA ASP A 76 11.32 18.24 32.57
C ASP A 76 12.61 17.51 32.15
N ALA A 77 12.67 17.06 30.91
CA ALA A 77 13.82 16.36 30.35
C ALA A 77 14.97 17.35 30.05
N TRP A 78 16.02 17.30 30.88
CA TRP A 78 17.26 18.04 30.62
C TRP A 78 18.16 17.32 29.61
N ILE A 79 18.10 15.98 29.60
CA ILE A 79 18.57 15.16 28.48
C ILE A 79 17.38 14.28 28.09
N PRO A 80 16.81 14.46 26.87
CA PRO A 80 15.74 13.61 26.38
C PRO A 80 16.19 12.15 26.28
N LEU A 81 15.24 11.21 26.18
CA LEU A 81 15.56 9.80 26.02
C LEU A 81 16.50 9.63 24.82
N SER A 82 17.72 9.13 25.07
CA SER A 82 18.79 9.07 24.07
C SER A 82 19.49 7.72 24.11
N GLU A 83 19.91 7.23 22.96
CA GLU A 83 20.71 6.01 22.84
C GLU A 83 22.17 6.26 23.18
N TRP A 84 22.83 5.24 23.73
CA TRP A 84 24.26 5.21 23.93
C TRP A 84 24.82 3.83 23.60
N SER A 85 25.75 3.79 22.64
CA SER A 85 26.48 2.57 22.28
C SER A 85 27.64 2.33 23.25
N PHE A 86 27.83 1.08 23.67
CA PHE A 86 28.80 0.74 24.70
C PHE A 86 29.56 -0.56 24.45
N GLU A 87 30.74 -0.70 25.07
CA GLU A 87 31.53 -1.93 25.05
C GLU A 87 31.13 -2.87 26.19
N GLU A 88 31.28 -4.19 26.00
CA GLU A 88 30.90 -5.17 27.02
C GLU A 88 31.56 -4.86 28.38
N GLY A 89 30.74 -4.78 29.43
CA GLY A 89 31.17 -4.45 30.78
C GLY A 89 31.09 -2.97 31.15
N ALA A 90 30.69 -2.08 30.24
CA ALA A 90 30.38 -0.69 30.57
C ALA A 90 29.26 -0.60 31.62
N THR A 91 29.31 0.45 32.43
CA THR A 91 28.40 0.68 33.56
C THR A 91 27.50 1.88 33.34
N ALA A 92 26.44 2.00 34.14
CA ALA A 92 25.60 3.21 34.16
C ALA A 92 26.40 4.46 34.56
N ALA A 93 27.51 4.33 35.31
CA ALA A 93 28.43 5.43 35.58
C ALA A 93 29.14 5.91 34.31
N ASP A 94 29.71 4.98 33.51
CA ASP A 94 30.38 5.32 32.25
C ASP A 94 29.44 6.06 31.29
N MET A 95 28.20 5.57 31.19
CA MET A 95 27.13 6.18 30.41
C MET A 95 26.74 7.57 30.93
N THR A 96 26.55 7.70 32.24
CA THR A 96 26.18 8.98 32.89
C THR A 96 27.26 10.03 32.64
N GLU A 97 28.53 9.69 32.84
CA GLU A 97 29.65 10.62 32.63
C GLU A 97 29.77 11.03 31.16
N ALA A 98 29.64 10.08 30.22
CA ALA A 98 29.70 10.36 28.80
C ALA A 98 28.60 11.32 28.34
N LEU A 99 27.35 11.04 28.73
CA LEU A 99 26.20 11.84 28.30
C LEU A 99 26.10 13.17 29.04
N PHE A 100 26.57 13.26 30.27
CA PHE A 100 26.70 14.56 30.95
C PHE A 100 27.76 15.42 30.25
N ALA A 101 28.91 14.85 29.88
CA ALA A 101 29.95 15.57 29.18
C ALA A 101 29.50 16.07 27.80
N SER A 102 28.82 15.23 27.01
CA SER A 102 28.37 15.60 25.66
C SER A 102 27.26 16.67 25.67
N ASN A 103 26.42 16.69 26.71
CA ASN A 103 25.33 17.65 26.87
C ASN A 103 25.71 18.86 27.75
N GLY A 104 26.97 18.97 28.19
CA GLY A 104 27.43 20.09 29.01
C GLY A 104 26.81 20.15 30.42
N ILE A 105 26.32 19.03 30.94
CA ILE A 105 25.75 18.92 32.28
C ILE A 105 26.87 19.07 33.33
N VAL A 106 26.72 20.06 34.21
CA VAL A 106 27.66 20.30 35.30
C VAL A 106 27.16 19.60 36.56
N ALA A 107 27.80 18.48 36.91
CA ALA A 107 27.45 17.65 38.06
C ALA A 107 28.58 17.57 39.10
N ASP A 108 28.20 17.44 40.37
CA ASP A 108 29.09 17.06 41.47
C ASP A 108 28.91 15.56 41.74
N ILE A 109 29.89 14.77 41.29
CA ILE A 109 29.92 13.31 41.43
C ILE A 109 31.03 12.96 42.42
N GLN A 110 30.71 12.11 43.41
CA GLN A 110 31.61 11.74 44.48
C GLN A 110 31.64 10.21 44.66
N ASP A 111 32.76 9.71 45.19
CA ASP A 111 32.85 8.32 45.66
C ASP A 111 32.23 8.21 47.06
N SER A 112 31.33 7.25 47.24
CA SER A 112 30.72 6.93 48.54
C SER A 112 31.02 5.49 48.97
N GLU A 113 30.66 5.13 50.20
CA GLU A 113 30.76 3.74 50.67
C GLU A 113 29.83 2.76 49.90
N TYR A 114 28.90 3.31 49.11
CA TYR A 114 27.95 2.57 48.27
C TYR A 114 28.25 2.72 46.76
N GLY A 115 29.40 3.30 46.40
CA GLY A 115 29.81 3.54 45.00
C GLY A 115 29.54 4.96 44.52
N PHE A 116 29.31 5.11 43.21
CA PHE A 116 29.04 6.35 42.49
C PHE A 116 27.88 7.12 43.13
N TYR A 117 28.15 8.35 43.60
CA TYR A 117 27.16 9.20 44.24
C TYR A 117 27.03 10.55 43.53
N LEU A 118 25.87 10.77 42.90
CA LEU A 118 25.51 12.04 42.29
C LEU A 118 24.97 13.00 43.35
N SER A 119 25.82 13.93 43.80
CA SER A 119 25.54 14.87 44.89
C SER A 119 24.64 16.02 44.45
N SER A 120 24.93 16.60 43.29
CA SER A 120 24.13 17.69 42.71
C SER A 120 24.35 17.86 41.21
N ILE A 121 23.40 18.52 40.54
CA ILE A 121 23.56 19.03 39.18
C ILE A 121 23.23 20.52 39.18
N THR A 122 23.97 21.31 38.40
CA THR A 122 23.68 22.72 38.15
C THR A 122 22.78 22.86 36.93
N GLY A 123 21.56 23.38 37.12
CA GLY A 123 20.62 23.66 36.02
C GLY A 123 21.09 24.79 35.12
N ALA A 124 20.45 24.93 33.96
CA ALA A 124 20.78 25.97 32.97
C ALA A 124 20.62 27.41 33.52
N ASP A 125 19.75 27.60 34.51
CA ASP A 125 19.55 28.85 35.24
C ASP A 125 20.66 29.16 36.29
N GLY A 126 21.60 28.22 36.47
CA GLY A 126 22.69 28.29 37.45
C GLY A 126 22.30 27.80 38.85
N THR A 127 21.08 27.32 39.06
CA THR A 127 20.63 26.75 40.34
C THR A 127 21.29 25.40 40.56
N VAL A 128 21.85 25.18 41.76
CA VAL A 128 22.46 23.91 42.15
C VAL A 128 21.42 23.04 42.85
N TYR A 129 21.02 21.95 42.21
CA TYR A 129 20.04 21.00 42.72
C TYR A 129 20.77 19.83 43.38
N GLY A 130 20.85 19.85 44.71
CA GLY A 130 21.31 18.73 45.54
C GLY A 130 20.20 18.27 46.49
N PHE A 131 20.51 17.46 47.50
CA PHE A 131 19.49 17.01 48.45
C PHE A 131 18.73 18.17 49.12
N ASP A 132 17.40 18.19 48.96
CA ASP A 132 16.52 19.16 49.61
C ASP A 132 15.82 18.54 50.82
N ALA A 133 16.21 18.97 52.03
CA ALA A 133 15.63 18.48 53.27
C ALA A 133 14.15 18.87 53.49
N ALA A 134 13.65 19.90 52.81
CA ALA A 134 12.27 20.35 52.97
C ALA A 134 11.28 19.50 52.17
N THR A 135 11.67 19.10 50.96
CA THR A 135 10.85 18.28 50.05
C THR A 135 11.24 16.80 50.08
N GLY A 136 12.44 16.48 50.55
CA GLY A 136 13.04 15.14 50.44
C GLY A 136 13.54 14.82 49.04
N ALA A 137 13.61 15.82 48.15
CA ALA A 137 14.04 15.62 46.76
C ALA A 137 15.56 15.39 46.67
N TYR A 138 15.96 14.48 45.78
CA TYR A 138 17.35 14.15 45.48
C TYR A 138 17.44 13.55 44.07
N TRP A 139 18.67 13.36 43.57
CA TRP A 139 18.92 12.64 42.31
C TRP A 139 18.83 11.13 42.53
N GLY A 140 17.74 10.53 42.08
CA GLY A 140 17.54 9.07 42.09
C GLY A 140 18.00 8.44 40.78
N LEU A 141 18.71 7.32 40.88
CA LEU A 141 19.06 6.44 39.77
C LEU A 141 17.99 5.36 39.61
N TYR A 142 17.44 5.23 38.41
CA TYR A 142 16.48 4.19 38.04
C TYR A 142 16.99 3.42 36.83
N VAL A 143 16.85 2.10 36.86
CA VAL A 143 17.22 1.20 35.77
C VAL A 143 15.97 0.40 35.41
N ASN A 144 15.54 0.48 34.15
CA ASN A 144 14.32 -0.15 33.64
C ASN A 144 13.09 0.19 34.50
N GLY A 145 12.98 1.47 34.91
CA GLY A 145 11.88 2.01 35.73
C GLY A 145 11.97 1.71 37.23
N VAL A 146 12.97 0.95 37.69
CA VAL A 146 13.11 0.55 39.10
C VAL A 146 14.30 1.25 39.73
N SER A 147 14.12 1.76 40.96
CA SER A 147 15.21 2.41 41.71
C SER A 147 16.39 1.45 41.92
N SER A 148 17.61 1.90 41.65
CA SER A 148 18.82 1.08 41.79
C SER A 148 19.17 0.84 43.26
N GLU A 149 19.50 -0.41 43.62
CA GLU A 149 20.01 -0.78 44.95
C GLU A 149 21.53 -0.58 45.10
N VAL A 150 22.22 -0.25 44.01
CA VAL A 150 23.67 -0.01 43.94
C VAL A 150 23.97 1.34 43.28
N GLY A 151 25.16 1.90 43.53
CA GLY A 151 25.67 3.04 42.77
C GLY A 151 25.75 2.74 41.26
N ALA A 152 25.79 3.79 40.43
CA ALA A 152 25.81 3.66 38.97
C ALA A 152 27.01 2.84 38.44
N ASP A 153 28.12 2.82 39.17
CA ASP A 153 29.32 2.00 38.92
C ASP A 153 29.10 0.51 39.20
N GLY A 154 28.07 0.17 40.00
CA GLY A 154 27.64 -1.20 40.27
C GLY A 154 26.64 -1.75 39.26
N VAL A 155 26.09 -0.91 38.37
CA VAL A 155 25.13 -1.30 37.33
C VAL A 155 25.88 -1.58 36.04
N VAL A 156 26.12 -2.86 35.71
CA VAL A 156 26.69 -3.27 34.43
C VAL A 156 25.58 -3.31 33.38
N LEU A 157 25.74 -2.53 32.30
CA LEU A 157 24.72 -2.36 31.28
C LEU A 157 24.52 -3.63 30.45
N GLN A 158 23.25 -3.89 30.13
CA GLN A 158 22.83 -4.86 29.13
C GLN A 158 22.17 -4.14 27.94
N PRO A 159 22.24 -4.71 26.73
CA PRO A 159 21.53 -4.14 25.58
C PRO A 159 20.04 -3.96 25.88
N GLY A 160 19.51 -2.78 25.57
CA GLY A 160 18.13 -2.39 25.81
C GLY A 160 17.84 -1.83 27.21
N ASP A 161 18.82 -1.82 28.13
CA ASP A 161 18.64 -1.19 29.44
C ASP A 161 18.30 0.30 29.28
N THR A 162 17.41 0.79 30.15
CA THR A 162 17.05 2.21 30.23
C THR A 162 17.47 2.78 31.58
N VAL A 163 18.45 3.69 31.57
CA VAL A 163 19.00 4.38 32.74
C VAL A 163 18.40 5.78 32.85
N VAL A 164 17.77 6.09 33.98
CA VAL A 164 17.17 7.41 34.22
C VAL A 164 17.70 8.01 35.51
N TRP A 165 18.16 9.26 35.42
CA TRP A 165 18.35 10.12 36.58
C TRP A 165 17.14 11.04 36.73
N TYR A 166 16.51 11.02 37.90
CA TYR A 166 15.32 11.82 38.17
C TYR A 166 15.47 12.59 39.49
N TYR A 167 15.24 13.89 39.46
CA TYR A 167 15.23 14.73 40.66
C TYR A 167 13.83 14.77 41.29
N GLY A 168 13.66 14.08 42.41
CA GLY A 168 12.38 14.06 43.12
C GLY A 168 12.46 13.33 44.46
N ALA A 169 11.32 13.26 45.14
CA ALA A 169 11.23 12.52 46.40
C ALA A 169 11.42 11.02 46.18
N TRP A 170 11.91 10.31 47.20
CA TRP A 170 12.19 8.88 47.12
C TRP A 170 10.97 8.04 46.72
N SER A 171 11.18 7.15 45.74
CA SER A 171 10.22 6.16 45.27
C SER A 171 10.96 4.91 44.82
N THR A 172 10.32 3.74 44.90
CA THR A 172 10.84 2.48 44.36
C THR A 172 10.68 2.38 42.85
N GLU A 173 9.68 3.07 42.30
CA GLU A 173 9.38 3.11 40.86
C GLU A 173 9.55 4.54 40.35
N LEU A 174 10.07 4.67 39.14
CA LEU A 174 10.11 5.94 38.43
C LEU A 174 8.67 6.41 38.19
N PRO A 175 8.30 7.67 38.47
CA PRO A 175 7.00 8.18 38.08
C PRO A 175 6.82 8.10 36.56
N ASN A 176 5.57 8.09 36.08
CA ASN A 176 5.33 8.20 34.65
C ASN A 176 5.74 9.60 34.18
N LEU A 177 6.77 9.65 33.33
CA LEU A 177 7.33 10.89 32.76
C LEU A 177 6.93 11.09 31.29
N ALA A 178 6.18 10.14 30.71
CA ALA A 178 5.64 10.31 29.38
C ALA A 178 4.56 11.41 29.39
N PRO A 179 4.40 12.16 28.27
CA PRO A 179 3.33 13.14 28.15
C PRO A 179 1.96 12.50 28.40
N GLU A 180 1.00 13.30 28.88
CA GLU A 180 -0.35 12.79 29.16
C GLU A 180 -0.96 12.14 27.91
N GLY A 181 -1.47 10.91 28.07
CA GLY A 181 -2.04 10.12 26.98
C GLY A 181 -1.05 9.21 26.26
N PHE A 182 0.26 9.33 26.49
CA PHE A 182 1.27 8.48 25.89
C PHE A 182 1.53 7.21 26.71
N ALA A 183 1.75 6.10 26.03
CA ALA A 183 2.04 4.80 26.61
C ALA A 183 3.33 4.22 26.01
N PRO A 184 4.50 4.57 26.59
CA PRO A 184 5.80 4.17 26.06
C PRO A 184 6.02 2.66 26.11
N ASP A 185 5.23 1.89 26.86
CA ASP A 185 5.30 0.42 26.96
C ASP A 185 4.18 -0.30 26.19
N ALA A 186 3.39 0.42 25.37
CA ALA A 186 2.35 -0.20 24.57
C ALA A 186 2.95 -1.30 23.65
N PRO A 187 2.33 -2.49 23.57
CA PRO A 187 2.87 -3.58 22.76
C PRO A 187 2.93 -3.16 21.28
N LEU A 188 3.97 -3.63 20.59
CA LEU A 188 4.12 -3.45 19.15
C LEU A 188 3.95 -4.78 18.43
N SER A 189 3.31 -4.71 17.27
CA SER A 189 3.22 -5.79 16.30
C SER A 189 3.80 -5.28 14.99
N ALA A 190 5.04 -5.67 14.67
CA ALA A 190 5.61 -5.42 13.36
C ALA A 190 4.85 -6.23 12.30
N SER A 191 4.64 -5.62 11.14
CA SER A 191 3.97 -6.23 10.00
C SER A 191 4.97 -6.52 8.89
N ASP A 192 4.89 -7.72 8.32
CA ASP A 192 5.58 -8.07 7.09
C ASP A 192 4.81 -7.62 5.84
N ASN A 193 3.57 -7.14 6.00
CA ASN A 193 2.68 -6.68 4.92
C ASN A 193 2.62 -5.15 4.86
N VAL A 194 3.72 -4.55 4.40
CA VAL A 194 3.85 -3.11 4.21
C VAL A 194 3.81 -2.81 2.72
N ALA A 195 2.63 -2.58 2.17
CA ALA A 195 2.48 -2.27 0.75
C ALA A 195 2.97 -0.85 0.41
N TRP A 196 2.79 0.11 1.33
CA TRP A 196 3.23 1.50 1.16
C TRP A 196 3.59 2.11 2.51
N GLY A 197 4.86 2.00 2.92
CA GLY A 197 5.31 2.38 4.27
C GLY A 197 5.85 3.80 4.41
N SER A 198 6.08 4.55 3.33
CA SER A 198 6.63 5.91 3.39
C SER A 198 6.27 6.75 2.17
N TYR A 199 6.68 8.03 2.15
CA TYR A 199 6.46 8.90 1.00
C TYR A 199 7.27 8.42 -0.22
N GLY A 200 6.57 8.13 -1.32
CA GLY A 200 7.18 7.44 -2.47
C GLY A 200 7.29 5.93 -2.29
N GLY A 201 6.77 5.33 -1.23
CA GLY A 201 6.77 3.88 -1.03
C GLY A 201 8.14 3.30 -0.61
N ASN A 202 8.15 1.99 -0.33
CA ASN A 202 9.31 1.30 0.25
C ASN A 202 10.48 1.07 -0.73
N ALA A 203 10.24 1.26 -2.04
CA ALA A 203 11.17 0.95 -3.12
C ALA A 203 11.24 2.06 -4.18
N ALA A 204 11.57 3.29 -3.77
CA ALA A 204 11.80 4.42 -4.69
C ALA A 204 10.65 4.67 -5.68
N GLY A 205 9.39 4.62 -5.22
CA GLY A 205 8.20 4.89 -6.02
C GLY A 205 7.57 3.66 -6.66
N PHE A 206 8.17 2.48 -6.51
CA PHE A 206 7.68 1.24 -7.11
C PHE A 206 6.67 0.51 -6.21
N ALA A 207 5.52 0.15 -6.77
CA ALA A 207 4.55 -0.76 -6.16
C ALA A 207 4.82 -2.20 -6.62
N GLU A 208 5.05 -3.11 -5.67
CA GLU A 208 5.16 -4.55 -5.97
C GLU A 208 3.80 -5.13 -6.37
N GLY A 209 3.79 -6.02 -7.35
CA GLY A 209 2.58 -6.65 -7.90
C GLY A 209 2.08 -6.01 -9.20
N SER A 210 1.17 -6.70 -9.88
CA SER A 210 0.54 -6.18 -11.09
C SER A 210 -0.59 -5.22 -10.71
N LEU A 211 -0.39 -3.90 -10.82
CA LEU A 211 -1.53 -2.98 -10.68
C LEU A 211 -2.45 -3.13 -11.92
N PRO A 212 -3.77 -3.32 -11.74
CA PRO A 212 -4.70 -3.64 -12.83
C PRO A 212 -5.12 -2.42 -13.67
N LEU A 213 -4.64 -1.21 -13.35
CA LEU A 213 -5.18 0.04 -13.88
C LEU A 213 -4.60 0.35 -15.28
N MET A 214 -5.07 -0.44 -16.25
CA MET A 214 -4.46 -0.58 -17.56
C MET A 214 -4.92 0.45 -18.59
N GLU A 215 -6.13 1.01 -18.46
CA GLU A 215 -6.68 1.99 -19.41
C GLU A 215 -8.04 2.53 -18.89
N ALA A 216 -8.22 3.86 -18.89
CA ALA A 216 -9.44 4.70 -18.89
C ALA A 216 -10.76 4.30 -18.14
N SER A 217 -10.85 3.19 -17.43
CA SER A 217 -12.05 2.76 -16.71
C SER A 217 -11.69 2.13 -15.36
N ALA A 218 -11.06 2.93 -14.51
CA ALA A 218 -10.97 2.61 -13.10
C ALA A 218 -12.16 3.26 -12.40
N ASP A 219 -12.87 2.50 -11.57
CA ASP A 219 -14.04 3.00 -10.88
C ASP A 219 -13.67 3.46 -9.48
N LEU A 220 -14.37 4.51 -9.04
CA LEU A 220 -14.28 4.97 -7.67
C LEU A 220 -14.85 3.89 -6.76
N SER A 221 -13.98 3.19 -6.03
CA SER A 221 -14.36 2.08 -5.17
C SER A 221 -15.12 2.59 -3.95
N TRP A 222 -14.52 3.56 -3.26
CA TRP A 222 -15.11 4.24 -2.12
C TRP A 222 -14.45 5.60 -1.90
N THR A 223 -15.14 6.47 -1.16
CA THR A 223 -14.59 7.75 -0.68
C THR A 223 -14.82 7.92 0.81
N GLN A 224 -13.93 8.67 1.46
CA GLN A 224 -14.10 9.08 2.85
C GLN A 224 -13.82 10.58 2.99
N SER A 225 -14.72 11.27 3.70
CA SER A 225 -14.50 12.67 4.07
C SER A 225 -13.58 12.75 5.29
N LEU A 226 -12.51 13.53 5.15
CA LEU A 226 -11.55 13.82 6.21
C LEU A 226 -11.92 15.10 6.96
N LEU A 227 -12.69 16.01 6.34
CA LEU A 227 -13.18 17.24 7.00
C LEU A 227 -13.99 16.91 8.27
N ARG A 228 -13.64 17.54 9.40
CA ARG A 228 -14.32 17.38 10.69
C ARG A 228 -15.16 18.60 11.05
N THR A 229 -14.78 19.77 10.56
CA THR A 229 -15.49 21.05 10.78
C THR A 229 -16.20 21.52 9.51
N GLU A 230 -16.85 22.69 9.58
CA GLU A 230 -17.40 23.37 8.39
C GLU A 230 -16.29 24.02 7.51
N SER A 231 -15.01 23.69 7.73
CA SER A 231 -13.90 24.16 6.91
C SER A 231 -14.04 23.71 5.45
N ALA A 232 -13.57 24.55 4.53
CA ALA A 232 -13.55 24.26 3.10
C ALA A 232 -12.32 23.44 2.66
N TYR A 233 -11.34 23.23 3.55
CA TYR A 233 -10.12 22.48 3.29
C TYR A 233 -9.58 21.84 4.59
N ALA A 234 -8.75 20.81 4.43
CA ALA A 234 -7.96 20.19 5.49
C ALA A 234 -6.52 20.03 5.02
N ASN A 235 -5.58 20.11 5.96
CA ASN A 235 -4.25 19.55 5.77
C ASN A 235 -4.38 18.03 5.87
N VAL A 236 -3.76 17.32 4.93
CA VAL A 236 -3.84 15.87 4.83
C VAL A 236 -2.44 15.32 4.61
N SER A 237 -2.09 14.28 5.35
CA SER A 237 -0.80 13.61 5.19
C SER A 237 -0.71 12.87 3.86
N ASN A 238 0.50 12.39 3.51
CA ASN A 238 0.61 11.24 2.63
C ASN A 238 -0.12 10.03 3.23
N LEU A 239 -0.38 9.04 2.37
CA LEU A 239 -1.04 7.81 2.77
C LEU A 239 0.01 6.74 3.05
N LEU A 240 -0.26 5.91 4.05
CA LEU A 240 0.44 4.65 4.26
C LEU A 240 -0.54 3.50 4.03
N VAL A 241 -0.04 2.36 3.55
CA VAL A 241 -0.80 1.13 3.40
C VAL A 241 -0.05 -0.01 4.09
N VAL A 242 -0.59 -0.48 5.22
CA VAL A 242 0.00 -1.52 6.06
C VAL A 242 -1.11 -2.47 6.52
N ASP A 243 -0.92 -3.78 6.40
CA ASP A 243 -1.90 -4.80 6.77
C ASP A 243 -3.31 -4.60 6.16
N GLY A 244 -3.38 -4.13 4.91
CA GLY A 244 -4.65 -3.83 4.25
C GLY A 244 -5.42 -2.66 4.90
N LEU A 245 -4.75 -1.82 5.67
CA LEU A 245 -5.27 -0.57 6.22
C LEU A 245 -4.58 0.63 5.57
N VAL A 246 -5.39 1.60 5.14
CA VAL A 246 -4.94 2.92 4.69
C VAL A 246 -4.90 3.85 5.90
N TYR A 247 -3.69 4.28 6.26
CA TYR A 247 -3.48 5.27 7.31
C TYR A 247 -3.35 6.67 6.73
N VAL A 248 -4.03 7.62 7.36
CA VAL A 248 -4.06 9.04 6.97
C VAL A 248 -4.21 9.90 8.22
N ALA A 249 -3.43 10.97 8.30
CA ALA A 249 -3.62 12.02 9.29
C ALA A 249 -4.24 13.26 8.64
N GLU A 250 -5.15 13.92 9.37
CA GLU A 250 -5.77 15.16 8.92
C GLU A 250 -5.92 16.19 10.03
N SER A 251 -5.76 17.47 9.69
CA SER A 251 -6.18 18.60 10.53
C SER A 251 -6.92 19.64 9.69
N ASP A 252 -7.92 20.28 10.27
CA ASP A 252 -8.67 21.37 9.64
C ASP A 252 -8.56 22.63 10.51
N SER A 253 -9.48 23.58 10.35
CA SER A 253 -9.49 24.78 11.17
C SER A 253 -10.87 25.09 11.73
N VAL A 254 -10.88 25.78 12.87
CA VAL A 254 -12.08 26.33 13.49
C VAL A 254 -11.93 27.85 13.55
N TRP A 255 -13.00 28.56 13.18
CA TRP A 255 -13.03 30.00 13.35
C TRP A 255 -13.08 30.37 14.83
N ASN A 256 -12.06 31.08 15.31
CA ASN A 256 -12.03 31.61 16.66
C ASN A 256 -12.52 33.08 16.66
N PRO A 257 -13.69 33.38 17.26
CA PRO A 257 -14.24 34.73 17.28
C PRO A 257 -13.48 35.69 18.21
N ASP A 258 -12.67 35.17 19.14
CA ASP A 258 -11.92 35.99 20.09
C ASP A 258 -10.61 36.50 19.49
N THR A 259 -9.96 35.68 18.66
CA THR A 259 -8.73 36.04 17.93
C THR A 259 -9.00 36.58 16.52
N TYR A 260 -10.24 36.46 16.03
CA TYR A 260 -10.63 36.79 14.65
C TYR A 260 -9.75 36.06 13.61
N ALA A 261 -9.37 34.83 13.93
CA ALA A 261 -8.52 34.00 13.10
C ALA A 261 -9.08 32.57 13.00
N SER A 262 -8.77 31.90 11.90
CA SER A 262 -8.93 30.45 11.81
C SER A 262 -7.76 29.80 12.54
N GLU A 263 -8.05 29.02 13.56
CA GLU A 263 -7.04 28.29 14.33
C GLU A 263 -7.06 26.81 13.92
N PRO A 264 -5.88 26.19 13.74
CA PRO A 264 -5.80 24.80 13.35
C PRO A 264 -6.30 23.91 14.49
N THR A 265 -6.98 22.82 14.12
CA THR A 265 -7.36 21.76 15.05
C THR A 265 -6.21 20.77 15.23
N ASN A 266 -6.12 20.14 16.39
CA ASN A 266 -5.26 18.98 16.57
C ASN A 266 -5.57 17.92 15.52
N ALA A 267 -4.54 17.34 14.91
CA ALA A 267 -4.73 16.37 13.85
C ALA A 267 -5.35 15.08 14.40
N VAL A 268 -6.00 14.32 13.52
CA VAL A 268 -6.50 12.98 13.83
C VAL A 268 -5.85 12.01 12.87
N LEU A 269 -5.29 10.93 13.40
CA LEU A 269 -4.78 9.79 12.63
C LEU A 269 -5.88 8.74 12.52
N ARG A 270 -6.20 8.32 11.30
CA ARG A 270 -7.23 7.32 11.00
C ARG A 270 -6.65 6.13 10.27
N ALA A 271 -7.24 4.97 10.49
CA ALA A 271 -6.97 3.75 9.73
C ALA A 271 -8.27 3.24 9.10
N TYR A 272 -8.31 3.20 7.77
CA TYR A 272 -9.44 2.71 6.99
C TYR A 272 -9.10 1.35 6.38
N ASN A 273 -10.05 0.42 6.35
CA ASN A 273 -9.89 -0.80 5.59
C ASN A 273 -9.75 -0.49 4.09
N ALA A 274 -8.63 -0.89 3.48
CA ALA A 274 -8.26 -0.55 2.10
C ALA A 274 -9.32 -1.00 1.07
N GLN A 275 -9.95 -2.15 1.30
CA GLN A 275 -10.94 -2.71 0.38
C GLN A 275 -12.32 -2.03 0.50
N THR A 276 -12.74 -1.66 1.71
CA THR A 276 -14.14 -1.27 1.99
C THR A 276 -14.32 0.20 2.34
N GLY A 277 -13.23 0.91 2.66
CA GLY A 277 -13.25 2.27 3.17
C GLY A 277 -13.84 2.38 4.58
N LYS A 278 -14.09 1.27 5.29
CA LYS A 278 -14.60 1.31 6.66
C LYS A 278 -13.53 1.85 7.61
N LEU A 279 -13.88 2.85 8.42
CA LEU A 279 -13.01 3.32 9.51
C LEU A 279 -12.88 2.21 10.55
N GLU A 280 -11.65 1.74 10.79
CA GLU A 280 -11.35 0.72 11.79
C GLU A 280 -10.87 1.33 13.10
N LYS A 281 -10.00 2.34 13.02
CA LYS A 281 -9.36 2.98 14.18
C LYS A 281 -9.15 4.47 13.94
N SER A 282 -9.17 5.26 15.01
CA SER A 282 -8.79 6.68 14.98
C SER A 282 -8.23 7.14 16.32
N MET A 283 -7.29 8.08 16.31
CA MET A 283 -6.81 8.78 17.50
C MET A 283 -6.56 10.27 17.21
N GLU A 284 -6.67 11.13 18.23
CA GLU A 284 -6.27 12.54 18.13
C GLU A 284 -4.78 12.68 18.49
N LEU A 285 -4.03 13.41 17.66
CA LEU A 285 -2.62 13.75 17.84
C LEU A 285 -2.48 14.98 18.73
N PRO A 286 -1.30 15.19 19.37
CA PRO A 286 -1.11 16.31 20.30
C PRO A 286 -1.15 17.70 19.64
N ALA A 287 -0.94 17.78 18.32
CA ALA A 287 -0.90 19.01 17.55
C ALA A 287 -1.47 18.81 16.14
N ALA A 288 -1.62 19.90 15.40
CA ALA A 288 -2.01 19.90 14.00
C ALA A 288 -0.91 19.29 13.10
N ILE A 289 -1.23 19.00 11.84
CA ILE A 289 -0.24 18.68 10.82
C ILE A 289 -0.16 19.79 9.78
N ASP A 290 1.00 19.94 9.14
CA ASP A 290 1.16 20.86 8.01
C ASP A 290 0.63 20.26 6.70
N ALA A 291 0.49 21.10 5.67
CA ALA A 291 -0.26 20.82 4.44
C ALA A 291 0.20 19.58 3.64
N THR A 292 1.42 19.09 3.84
CA THR A 292 1.90 17.82 3.29
C THR A 292 2.74 17.08 4.33
N CYS A 293 2.11 16.69 5.45
CA CYS A 293 2.73 15.80 6.43
C CYS A 293 3.12 14.48 5.76
N ARG A 294 4.36 14.04 5.96
CA ARG A 294 4.93 12.86 5.31
C ARG A 294 5.32 11.80 6.34
N MET A 295 4.30 11.05 6.78
CA MET A 295 4.41 9.93 7.71
C MET A 295 5.22 8.77 7.12
N ALA A 296 5.78 7.95 8.01
CA ALA A 296 6.41 6.68 7.67
C ALA A 296 6.10 5.60 8.71
N TYR A 297 6.22 4.34 8.29
CA TYR A 297 6.05 3.15 9.12
C TYR A 297 7.37 2.38 9.24
N ALA A 298 7.74 2.00 10.46
CA ALA A 298 8.82 1.06 10.73
C ALA A 298 8.53 0.31 12.04
N ASP A 299 8.82 -0.99 12.09
CA ASP A 299 8.77 -1.83 13.30
C ASP A 299 7.49 -1.73 14.13
N GLY A 300 6.33 -1.67 13.48
CA GLY A 300 5.03 -1.56 14.16
C GLY A 300 4.65 -0.15 14.58
N VAL A 301 5.46 0.86 14.25
CA VAL A 301 5.25 2.27 14.62
C VAL A 301 5.02 3.12 13.38
N ILE A 302 4.05 4.03 13.46
CA ILE A 302 3.86 5.12 12.51
C ILE A 302 4.46 6.38 13.12
N ALA A 303 5.45 6.96 12.46
CA ALA A 303 5.97 8.28 12.78
C ALA A 303 5.15 9.36 12.06
N VAL A 304 4.58 10.29 12.83
CA VAL A 304 3.75 11.38 12.34
C VAL A 304 4.42 12.72 12.68
N PRO A 305 4.94 13.44 11.68
CA PRO A 305 5.39 14.82 11.87
C PRO A 305 4.21 15.75 12.14
N VAL A 306 4.31 16.60 13.16
CA VAL A 306 3.27 17.58 13.54
C VAL A 306 3.82 19.01 13.47
N THR A 307 2.94 20.01 13.32
CA THR A 307 3.32 21.43 13.28
C THR A 307 4.11 21.82 14.54
N GLY A 308 5.11 22.70 14.40
CA GLY A 308 6.07 23.01 15.46
C GLY A 308 7.36 22.17 15.37
N GLY A 309 7.44 21.26 14.40
CA GLY A 309 8.65 20.49 14.11
C GLY A 309 8.71 19.10 14.74
N ASP A 310 7.79 18.78 15.64
CA ASP A 310 7.88 17.58 16.47
C ASP A 310 7.49 16.29 15.73
N LEU A 311 7.93 15.15 16.27
CA LEU A 311 7.68 13.83 15.72
C LEU A 311 6.96 12.94 16.75
N VAL A 312 5.80 12.42 16.37
CA VAL A 312 4.98 11.54 17.22
C VAL A 312 5.06 10.11 16.73
N GLY A 313 5.41 9.17 17.61
CA GLY A 313 5.39 7.74 17.32
C GLY A 313 4.13 7.07 17.84
N VAL A 314 3.41 6.37 16.96
CA VAL A 314 2.15 5.72 17.26
C VAL A 314 2.22 4.22 16.94
N ALA A 315 1.84 3.35 17.88
CA ALA A 315 1.69 1.92 17.61
C ALA A 315 0.61 1.70 16.53
N ALA A 316 0.99 1.16 15.37
CA ALA A 316 0.12 1.10 14.18
C ALA A 316 -1.11 0.20 14.37
N ASP A 317 -0.96 -0.90 15.12
CA ASP A 317 -1.99 -1.91 15.35
C ASP A 317 -3.12 -1.40 16.26
N THR A 318 -2.79 -0.59 17.26
CA THR A 318 -3.71 -0.09 18.28
C THR A 318 -4.04 1.40 18.17
N LEU A 319 -3.27 2.17 17.38
CA LEU A 319 -3.25 3.64 17.38
C LEU A 319 -3.02 4.23 18.78
N THR A 320 -2.06 3.66 19.51
CA THR A 320 -1.65 4.17 20.83
C THR A 320 -0.40 5.03 20.68
N PRO A 321 -0.42 6.32 21.07
CA PRO A 321 0.79 7.14 21.04
C PRO A 321 1.81 6.62 22.07
N ARG A 322 3.06 6.45 21.65
CA ARG A 322 4.13 5.87 22.47
C ARG A 322 5.16 6.89 22.91
N TRP A 323 5.63 7.71 21.97
CA TRP A 323 6.68 8.68 22.22
C TRP A 323 6.45 9.96 21.41
N LEU A 324 6.98 11.06 21.94
CA LEU A 324 7.03 12.39 21.32
C LEU A 324 8.49 12.83 21.35
N VAL A 325 9.03 13.22 20.20
CA VAL A 325 10.36 13.80 20.08
C VAL A 325 10.21 15.26 19.66
N GLU A 326 10.67 16.15 20.53
CA GLU A 326 10.60 17.59 20.31
C GLU A 326 11.74 18.09 19.42
N SER A 327 11.41 18.93 18.45
CA SER A 327 12.39 19.53 17.55
C SER A 327 13.20 20.64 18.21
N GLY A 328 12.64 21.29 19.25
CA GLY A 328 13.22 22.49 19.87
C GLY A 328 13.22 23.73 18.96
N LEU A 329 12.52 23.70 17.83
CA LEU A 329 12.28 24.86 16.96
C LEU A 329 11.11 25.70 17.49
N GLU A 330 10.89 26.87 16.90
CA GLU A 330 9.69 27.68 17.20
C GLU A 330 8.39 26.98 16.79
N ASP A 331 7.27 27.28 17.47
CA ASP A 331 5.92 26.76 17.15
C ASP A 331 5.46 27.02 15.70
N THR A 332 6.15 27.91 14.98
CA THR A 332 5.87 28.22 13.56
C THR A 332 6.66 27.36 12.58
N ALA A 333 7.56 26.51 13.07
CA ALA A 333 8.31 25.57 12.28
C ALA A 333 7.38 24.56 11.58
N GLN A 334 7.78 24.17 10.37
CA GLN A 334 7.03 23.26 9.53
C GLN A 334 7.70 21.90 9.41
N SER A 335 6.87 20.86 9.42
CA SER A 335 7.27 19.46 9.40
C SER A 335 6.91 18.80 8.07
N LEU A 336 7.43 19.37 6.98
CA LEU A 336 7.07 18.98 5.60
C LEU A 336 8.10 18.10 4.89
N ASN A 337 9.27 17.87 5.49
CA ASN A 337 10.23 16.91 4.97
C ASN A 337 9.70 15.48 5.16
N SER A 338 10.08 14.57 4.27
CA SER A 338 9.70 13.17 4.41
C SER A 338 10.40 12.53 5.60
N VAL A 339 9.70 11.69 6.36
CA VAL A 339 10.36 10.78 7.31
C VAL A 339 11.01 9.64 6.52
N THR A 340 12.32 9.47 6.69
CA THR A 340 13.11 8.39 6.09
C THR A 340 13.24 7.25 7.10
N THR A 341 13.12 6.01 6.65
CA THR A 341 13.28 4.81 7.47
C THR A 341 14.56 4.09 7.12
N GLU A 342 15.35 3.70 8.12
CA GLU A 342 16.55 2.88 7.95
C GLU A 342 16.78 2.04 9.21
N ASP A 343 16.93 0.73 9.09
CA ASP A 343 17.36 -0.19 10.17
C ASP A 343 16.66 0.01 11.54
N GLY A 344 15.34 0.21 11.53
CA GLY A 344 14.56 0.43 12.77
C GLY A 344 14.62 1.86 13.31
N TYR A 345 15.10 2.81 12.52
CA TYR A 345 15.17 4.23 12.84
C TYR A 345 14.35 5.09 11.89
N PHE A 346 13.87 6.20 12.41
CA PHE A 346 13.32 7.30 11.65
C PHE A 346 14.31 8.46 11.60
N VAL A 347 14.61 8.96 10.40
CA VAL A 347 15.33 10.21 10.18
C VAL A 347 14.34 11.26 9.66
N HIS A 348 14.23 12.39 10.34
CA HIS A 348 13.31 13.46 9.97
C HIS A 348 13.94 14.83 10.19
N ALA A 349 13.61 15.79 9.32
CA ALA A 349 14.03 17.17 9.46
C ALA A 349 12.83 18.11 9.48
N SER A 350 12.85 19.09 10.37
CA SER A 350 11.85 20.16 10.43
C SER A 350 12.50 21.50 10.10
N ALA A 351 11.75 22.50 9.67
CA ALA A 351 12.32 23.75 9.20
C ALA A 351 11.57 24.99 9.67
N GLU A 352 12.31 26.01 10.10
CA GLU A 352 11.79 27.37 10.25
C GLU A 352 11.95 28.11 8.92
N LEU A 353 10.90 28.82 8.50
CA LEU A 353 10.89 29.51 7.22
C LEU A 353 11.17 31.00 7.37
N ASP A 354 11.99 31.54 6.46
CA ASP A 354 12.12 32.99 6.30
C ASP A 354 10.92 33.59 5.54
N GLY A 355 10.95 34.92 5.37
CA GLY A 355 9.90 35.65 4.64
C GLY A 355 9.77 35.30 3.15
N ASP A 356 10.75 34.59 2.58
CA ASP A 356 10.77 34.11 1.19
C ASP A 356 10.39 32.61 1.08
N TRP A 357 9.84 32.04 2.17
CA TRP A 357 9.47 30.64 2.29
C TRP A 357 10.65 29.69 2.04
N SER A 358 11.84 30.12 2.44
CA SER A 358 13.06 29.31 2.39
C SER A 358 13.37 28.79 3.78
N ALA A 359 13.92 27.58 3.89
CA ALA A 359 14.30 27.04 5.19
C ALA A 359 15.52 27.78 5.76
N ALA A 360 15.24 28.69 6.70
CA ALA A 360 16.21 29.53 7.38
C ALA A 360 17.01 28.74 8.42
N SER A 361 16.38 27.73 9.03
CA SER A 361 17.01 26.78 9.94
C SER A 361 16.32 25.42 9.81
N SER A 362 16.97 24.38 10.31
CA SER A 362 16.34 23.06 10.47
C SER A 362 16.82 22.35 11.72
N ALA A 363 15.98 21.48 12.27
CA ALA A 363 16.37 20.46 13.25
C ALA A 363 16.18 19.09 12.61
N MET A 364 17.25 18.30 12.53
CA MET A 364 17.22 16.92 12.02
C MET A 364 17.45 15.94 13.16
N VAL A 365 16.60 14.93 13.26
CA VAL A 365 16.64 13.91 14.31
C VAL A 365 16.78 12.53 13.69
N CYS A 366 17.50 11.64 14.37
CA CYS A 366 17.44 10.19 14.16
C CYS A 366 16.94 9.54 15.43
N VAL A 367 15.85 8.78 15.30
CA VAL A 367 15.06 8.28 16.43
C VAL A 367 14.85 6.79 16.27
N ASN A 368 15.08 6.03 17.32
CA ASN A 368 14.70 4.63 17.38
C ASN A 368 13.17 4.50 17.23
N ALA A 369 12.71 3.75 16.23
CA ALA A 369 11.29 3.66 15.90
C ALA A 369 10.45 3.12 17.07
N GLN A 370 10.97 2.16 17.83
CA GLN A 370 10.20 1.50 18.88
C GLN A 370 10.14 2.31 20.17
N THR A 371 11.28 2.88 20.58
CA THR A 371 11.42 3.53 21.90
C THR A 371 11.23 5.04 21.85
N GLY A 372 11.46 5.68 20.70
CA GLY A 372 11.53 7.13 20.60
C GLY A 372 12.85 7.71 21.11
N ALA A 373 13.84 6.87 21.44
CA ALA A 373 15.13 7.34 21.90
C ALA A 373 15.89 8.03 20.76
N LEU A 374 16.42 9.22 21.03
CA LEU A 374 17.29 9.95 20.12
C LEU A 374 18.62 9.22 19.98
N ARG A 375 18.94 8.81 18.77
CA ARG A 375 20.32 8.43 18.42
C ARG A 375 21.19 9.66 18.30
N TRP A 376 20.68 10.69 17.63
CA TRP A 376 21.29 12.01 17.55
C TRP A 376 20.26 13.07 17.11
N LYS A 377 20.62 14.32 17.36
CA LYS A 377 19.92 15.51 16.87
C LYS A 377 20.96 16.51 16.34
N VAL A 378 20.66 17.14 15.21
CA VAL A 378 21.51 18.14 14.56
C VAL A 378 20.68 19.37 14.20
N ASP A 379 21.06 20.52 14.75
CA ASP A 379 20.47 21.82 14.38
C ASP A 379 21.33 22.50 13.31
N GLU A 380 20.69 23.09 12.32
CA GLU A 380 21.33 23.57 11.09
C GLU A 380 20.92 25.01 10.74
N GLU A 381 21.90 25.83 10.35
CA GLU A 381 21.70 27.25 9.95
C GLU A 381 21.19 27.44 8.51
N VAL A 382 21.14 26.36 7.71
CA VAL A 382 20.54 26.36 6.38
C VAL A 382 19.74 25.08 6.29
N GLY A 383 18.43 25.22 6.21
CA GLY A 383 17.52 24.10 6.39
C GLY A 383 17.19 23.33 5.13
N SER A 384 16.52 22.20 5.34
CA SER A 384 15.93 21.35 4.31
C SER A 384 14.43 21.53 4.34
N TYR A 385 13.79 21.58 3.17
CA TYR A 385 12.34 21.81 3.09
C TYR A 385 11.72 20.94 2.01
N TRP A 386 10.56 20.35 2.31
CA TRP A 386 9.80 19.46 1.42
C TRP A 386 10.52 18.18 0.97
N GLY A 387 11.82 18.00 1.19
CA GLY A 387 12.58 16.84 0.76
C GLY A 387 12.63 15.75 1.84
N GLY A 388 12.84 14.50 1.46
CA GLY A 388 13.28 13.43 2.35
C GLY A 388 14.78 13.16 2.22
N ALA A 389 15.38 12.60 3.26
CA ALA A 389 16.74 12.08 3.19
C ALA A 389 16.77 10.68 2.54
N ALA A 390 17.96 10.25 2.12
CA ALA A 390 18.26 8.85 1.83
C ALA A 390 19.41 8.40 2.74
N VAL A 391 19.44 7.13 3.12
CA VAL A 391 20.63 6.52 3.73
C VAL A 391 21.31 5.64 2.69
N VAL A 392 22.60 5.87 2.47
CA VAL A 392 23.43 5.12 1.53
C VAL A 392 24.80 4.93 2.17
N ASN A 393 25.25 3.69 2.30
CA ASN A 393 26.53 3.34 2.95
C ASN A 393 26.70 3.93 4.36
N GLY A 394 25.64 3.95 5.18
CA GLY A 394 25.68 4.55 6.51
C GLY A 394 25.79 6.09 6.51
N VAL A 395 25.57 6.73 5.36
CA VAL A 395 25.54 8.18 5.21
C VAL A 395 24.11 8.64 4.95
N VAL A 396 23.60 9.50 5.81
CA VAL A 396 22.34 10.23 5.58
C VAL A 396 22.63 11.37 4.61
N VAL A 397 21.87 11.45 3.52
CA VAL A 397 22.01 12.46 2.47
C VAL A 397 20.70 13.24 2.34
N ILE A 398 20.73 14.56 2.49
CA ILE A 398 19.55 15.42 2.40
C ILE A 398 19.82 16.67 1.55
N GLY A 399 18.82 17.11 0.80
CA GLY A 399 18.87 18.33 -0.01
C GLY A 399 18.43 19.57 0.75
N THR A 400 19.15 20.68 0.55
CA THR A 400 18.87 21.96 1.22
C THR A 400 18.31 23.01 0.27
N ASP A 401 17.69 24.06 0.84
CA ASP A 401 17.26 25.22 0.06
C ASP A 401 18.42 26.08 -0.46
N ALA A 402 19.66 25.83 -0.04
CA ALA A 402 20.85 26.46 -0.62
C ALA A 402 21.37 25.72 -1.87
N GLY A 403 20.72 24.65 -2.30
CA GLY A 403 21.15 23.86 -3.46
C GLY A 403 22.35 22.95 -3.17
N THR A 404 22.46 22.52 -1.92
CA THR A 404 23.51 21.61 -1.46
C THR A 404 22.95 20.26 -1.05
N LEU A 405 23.73 19.20 -1.28
CA LEU A 405 23.54 17.93 -0.59
C LEU A 405 24.40 17.94 0.66
N ARG A 406 23.71 17.90 1.81
CA ARG A 406 24.34 17.74 3.10
C ARG A 406 24.39 16.27 3.45
N THR A 407 25.51 15.85 4.02
CA THR A 407 25.71 14.48 4.49
C THR A 407 26.09 14.45 5.96
N VAL A 408 25.46 13.54 6.69
CA VAL A 408 25.81 13.22 8.08
C VAL A 408 25.98 11.72 8.24
N ASP A 409 26.81 11.32 9.19
CA ASP A 409 26.99 9.93 9.57
C ASP A 409 25.72 9.40 10.25
N PHE A 410 25.21 8.25 9.81
CA PHE A 410 23.95 7.69 10.29
C PHE A 410 24.00 7.24 11.76
N GLU A 411 25.16 6.83 12.24
CA GLU A 411 25.34 6.34 13.61
C GLU A 411 25.48 7.50 14.61
N THR A 412 26.16 8.58 14.22
CA THR A 412 26.58 9.64 15.14
C THR A 412 25.94 11.00 14.89
N GLY A 413 25.33 11.22 13.72
CA GLY A 413 24.82 12.53 13.29
C GLY A 413 25.94 13.53 12.95
N ALA A 414 27.21 13.10 12.98
CA ALA A 414 28.33 13.97 12.69
C ALA A 414 28.28 14.43 11.23
N ARG A 415 28.41 15.75 11.01
CA ARG A 415 28.46 16.31 9.66
C ARG A 415 29.70 15.84 8.90
N LEU A 416 29.48 15.24 7.74
CA LEU A 416 30.53 14.70 6.87
C LEU A 416 30.85 15.69 5.74
N SER A 417 29.84 16.16 5.02
CA SER A 417 30.01 17.09 3.89
C SER A 417 28.81 18.01 3.68
N ASP A 418 29.05 19.09 2.92
CA ASP A 418 28.03 19.98 2.39
C ASP A 418 28.44 20.37 0.97
N THR A 419 27.90 19.64 -0.01
CA THR A 419 28.33 19.71 -1.40
C THR A 419 27.33 20.52 -2.21
N THR A 420 27.74 21.68 -2.73
CA THR A 420 26.93 22.47 -3.65
C THR A 420 26.75 21.73 -4.98
N ILE A 421 25.51 21.40 -5.32
CA ILE A 421 25.15 20.71 -6.57
C ILE A 421 24.74 21.70 -7.64
N ALA A 422 23.96 22.71 -7.24
CA ALA A 422 23.41 23.71 -8.13
C ALA A 422 23.33 25.06 -7.39
N ASP A 423 24.11 26.03 -7.87
CA ASP A 423 24.21 27.35 -7.24
C ASP A 423 22.87 28.09 -7.30
N GLY A 424 22.28 28.34 -6.14
CA GLY A 424 20.99 29.04 -5.99
C GLY A 424 19.74 28.24 -6.35
N ALA A 425 19.87 26.98 -6.78
CA ALA A 425 18.72 26.12 -7.10
C ALA A 425 18.35 25.25 -5.90
N ARG A 426 17.13 25.39 -5.39
CA ARG A 426 16.65 24.69 -4.19
C ARG A 426 16.49 23.20 -4.48
N ILE A 427 16.80 22.33 -3.51
CA ILE A 427 16.51 20.90 -3.59
C ILE A 427 15.32 20.59 -2.67
N ARG A 428 14.13 20.47 -3.26
CA ARG A 428 12.85 20.25 -2.55
C ARG A 428 12.17 18.93 -2.90
N SER A 429 12.90 18.05 -3.57
CA SER A 429 12.52 16.66 -3.78
C SER A 429 13.19 15.79 -2.72
N SER A 430 12.63 14.61 -2.46
CA SER A 430 13.35 13.61 -1.65
C SER A 430 14.54 13.07 -2.44
N ILE A 431 15.62 12.77 -1.72
CA ILE A 431 16.77 12.07 -2.27
C ILE A 431 16.39 10.59 -2.42
N VAL A 432 16.58 10.02 -3.61
CA VAL A 432 16.13 8.67 -3.92
C VAL A 432 17.32 7.81 -4.31
N PRO A 433 17.64 6.72 -3.58
CA PRO A 433 18.64 5.75 -4.00
C PRO A 433 18.31 5.16 -5.37
N CYS A 434 19.31 5.00 -6.23
CA CYS A 434 19.14 4.49 -7.59
C CYS A 434 20.09 3.34 -7.97
N GLY A 435 20.79 2.78 -6.98
CA GLY A 435 21.65 1.60 -7.11
C GLY A 435 23.08 1.86 -6.65
N GLY A 436 23.67 0.87 -5.97
CA GLY A 436 25.01 1.01 -5.39
C GLY A 436 25.05 2.18 -4.41
N SER A 437 26.02 3.07 -4.60
CA SER A 437 26.17 4.30 -3.80
C SER A 437 25.63 5.56 -4.49
N GLU A 438 24.75 5.41 -5.48
CA GLU A 438 24.22 6.53 -6.27
C GLU A 438 22.79 6.93 -5.88
N VAL A 439 22.52 8.23 -5.91
CA VAL A 439 21.22 8.85 -5.62
C VAL A 439 20.76 9.75 -6.75
N VAL A 440 19.44 9.95 -6.86
CA VAL A 440 18.80 10.89 -7.79
C VAL A 440 17.82 11.81 -7.08
N PHE A 441 17.69 13.03 -7.61
CA PHE A 441 16.79 14.07 -7.09
C PHE A 441 16.56 15.15 -8.15
N SER A 442 15.49 15.91 -8.00
CA SER A 442 15.19 17.07 -8.84
C SER A 442 15.53 18.40 -8.15
N THR A 443 15.93 19.40 -8.94
CA THR A 443 16.15 20.78 -8.48
C THR A 443 14.95 21.68 -8.83
N SER A 444 14.85 22.82 -8.15
CA SER A 444 13.83 23.85 -8.41
C SER A 444 13.78 24.31 -9.87
N GLU A 445 14.89 24.22 -10.59
CA GLU A 445 15.06 24.63 -11.98
C GLU A 445 14.67 23.54 -13.00
N GLY A 446 14.09 22.42 -12.56
CA GLY A 446 13.61 21.37 -13.46
C GLY A 446 14.73 20.49 -14.05
N GLU A 447 15.83 20.32 -13.32
CA GLU A 447 16.88 19.35 -13.64
C GLU A 447 16.71 18.09 -12.78
N LEU A 448 16.93 16.91 -13.38
CA LEU A 448 17.21 15.69 -12.63
C LEU A 448 18.72 15.55 -12.50
N VAL A 449 19.21 15.41 -11.28
CA VAL A 449 20.63 15.21 -10.97
C VAL A 449 20.82 13.80 -10.42
N LYS A 450 21.87 13.13 -10.91
CA LYS A 450 22.37 11.88 -10.37
C LYS A 450 23.72 12.14 -9.72
N ALA A 451 23.90 11.68 -8.49
CA ALA A 451 25.12 11.87 -7.71
C ALA A 451 25.59 10.56 -7.08
N ALA A 452 26.91 10.37 -6.99
CA ALA A 452 27.52 9.30 -6.22
C ALA A 452 27.87 9.81 -4.82
N VAL A 453 27.66 8.97 -3.82
CA VAL A 453 27.95 9.20 -2.41
C VAL A 453 29.08 8.26 -2.02
N GLU A 454 30.20 8.82 -1.56
CA GLU A 454 31.34 8.04 -1.07
C GLU A 454 31.16 7.70 0.42
N ASP A 455 31.89 6.70 0.92
CA ASP A 455 31.80 6.25 2.32
C ASP A 455 32.22 7.33 3.34
N ASP A 456 33.00 8.33 2.91
CA ASP A 456 33.36 9.50 3.74
C ASP A 456 32.34 10.64 3.66
N GLY A 457 31.20 10.41 3.00
CA GLY A 457 30.11 11.36 2.81
C GLY A 457 30.37 12.42 1.75
N ILE A 458 31.49 12.38 1.01
CA ILE A 458 31.71 13.28 -0.12
C ILE A 458 30.76 12.90 -1.27
N VAL A 459 30.12 13.91 -1.84
CA VAL A 459 29.18 13.73 -2.96
C VAL A 459 29.82 14.23 -4.26
N SER A 460 29.61 13.49 -5.34
CA SER A 460 30.02 13.90 -6.69
C SER A 460 28.90 13.77 -7.70
N VAL A 461 28.70 14.77 -8.56
CA VAL A 461 27.68 14.72 -9.61
C VAL A 461 28.18 13.82 -10.74
N VAL A 462 27.47 12.72 -10.99
CA VAL A 462 27.78 11.76 -12.07
C VAL A 462 26.98 12.04 -13.34
N GLY A 463 25.87 12.77 -13.24
CA GLY A 463 25.12 13.20 -14.41
C GLY A 463 24.00 14.18 -14.08
N ARG A 464 23.54 14.93 -15.08
CA ARG A 464 22.42 15.87 -14.96
C ARG A 464 21.70 16.05 -16.29
N VAL A 465 20.40 16.28 -16.24
CA VAL A 465 19.58 16.57 -17.42
C VAL A 465 18.43 17.50 -17.08
N SER A 466 18.22 18.54 -17.91
CA SER A 466 17.05 19.40 -17.81
C SER A 466 15.84 18.72 -18.48
N PHE A 467 14.71 18.66 -17.77
CA PHE A 467 13.47 18.05 -18.27
C PHE A 467 12.26 18.99 -18.17
N ALA A 468 12.35 20.01 -17.30
CA ALA A 468 11.31 21.00 -17.06
C ALA A 468 11.92 22.41 -16.90
N ALA A 469 11.07 23.42 -16.76
CA ALA A 469 11.51 24.76 -16.34
C ALA A 469 11.52 24.90 -14.81
N THR A 470 10.65 24.17 -14.12
CA THR A 470 10.63 24.06 -12.67
C THR A 470 10.26 22.66 -12.22
N SER A 471 10.77 22.21 -11.07
CA SER A 471 10.30 20.98 -10.42
C SER A 471 10.44 21.05 -8.90
N THR A 472 9.50 20.42 -8.21
CA THR A 472 9.66 20.00 -6.81
C THR A 472 9.32 18.51 -6.66
N GLY A 473 9.17 17.80 -7.78
CA GLY A 473 8.67 16.42 -7.81
C GLY A 473 9.77 15.45 -7.39
N THR A 474 9.44 14.54 -6.48
CA THR A 474 10.33 13.43 -6.10
C THR A 474 10.32 12.38 -7.21
N PRO A 475 11.49 11.95 -7.74
CA PRO A 475 11.55 10.96 -8.80
C PRO A 475 11.20 9.56 -8.28
N SER A 476 10.59 8.75 -9.14
CA SER A 476 10.41 7.31 -8.91
C SER A 476 11.34 6.54 -9.83
N VAL A 477 12.01 5.51 -9.33
CA VAL A 477 13.04 4.76 -10.08
C VAL A 477 12.57 3.34 -10.34
N VAL A 478 12.52 2.95 -11.61
CA VAL A 478 12.21 1.58 -12.04
C VAL A 478 13.16 1.16 -13.16
N ASN A 479 13.78 -0.02 -13.06
CA ASN A 479 14.61 -0.60 -14.13
C ASN A 479 15.68 0.34 -14.74
N GLY A 480 16.28 1.21 -13.92
CA GLY A 480 17.27 2.19 -14.40
C GLY A 480 16.68 3.41 -15.11
N THR A 481 15.37 3.63 -15.04
CA THR A 481 14.66 4.81 -15.52
C THR A 481 14.08 5.57 -14.33
N ALA A 482 14.31 6.88 -14.27
CA ALA A 482 13.59 7.77 -13.36
C ALA A 482 12.36 8.36 -14.04
N VAL A 483 11.24 8.39 -13.32
CA VAL A 483 10.00 9.05 -13.71
C VAL A 483 9.80 10.24 -12.77
N VAL A 484 9.78 11.45 -13.32
CA VAL A 484 9.79 12.68 -12.51
C VAL A 484 8.87 13.76 -13.08
N GLY A 485 8.15 14.44 -12.19
CA GLY A 485 7.21 15.51 -12.51
C GLY A 485 7.83 16.91 -12.48
N GLY A 486 7.25 17.84 -13.22
CA GLY A 486 7.54 19.27 -13.15
C GLY A 486 6.62 20.10 -14.03
N ALA A 487 7.05 21.31 -14.36
CA ALA A 487 6.32 22.22 -15.22
C ALA A 487 7.22 22.97 -16.22
N LYS A 488 6.65 23.33 -17.37
CA LYS A 488 7.25 24.25 -18.33
C LYS A 488 7.10 25.70 -17.83
N GLY A 489 7.75 26.66 -18.49
CA GLY A 489 7.73 28.07 -18.07
C GLY A 489 6.35 28.75 -18.14
N ASP A 490 5.37 28.12 -18.80
CA ASP A 490 3.96 28.53 -18.81
C ASP A 490 3.10 27.77 -17.79
N TYR A 491 3.74 27.02 -16.88
CA TYR A 491 3.14 26.14 -15.88
C TYR A 491 2.35 24.94 -16.44
N THR A 492 2.46 24.64 -17.74
CA THR A 492 1.96 23.36 -18.26
C THR A 492 2.81 22.21 -17.71
N GLY A 493 2.15 21.15 -17.27
CA GLY A 493 2.81 20.03 -16.61
C GLY A 493 3.64 19.17 -17.54
N VAL A 494 4.68 18.56 -16.98
CA VAL A 494 5.45 17.50 -17.64
C VAL A 494 5.69 16.36 -16.68
N LEU A 495 5.54 15.13 -17.18
CA LEU A 495 6.09 13.92 -16.57
C LEU A 495 7.17 13.38 -17.51
N ALA A 496 8.41 13.32 -17.04
CA ALA A 496 9.56 12.90 -17.85
C ALA A 496 10.00 11.48 -17.46
N GLU A 497 10.31 10.66 -18.47
CA GLU A 497 11.07 9.42 -18.32
C GLU A 497 12.53 9.71 -18.66
N ILE A 498 13.45 9.38 -17.76
CA ILE A 498 14.89 9.67 -17.89
C ILE A 498 15.68 8.38 -17.68
N ASP A 499 16.48 7.99 -18.67
CA ASP A 499 17.41 6.86 -18.52
C ASP A 499 18.57 7.27 -17.60
N LEU A 500 18.77 6.58 -16.49
CA LEU A 500 19.77 6.93 -15.47
C LEU A 500 21.20 6.57 -15.83
N LYS A 501 21.39 5.83 -16.93
CA LYS A 501 22.71 5.48 -17.44
C LYS A 501 23.22 6.52 -18.44
N THR A 502 22.35 6.97 -19.35
CA THR A 502 22.69 8.00 -20.35
C THR A 502 22.40 9.41 -19.86
N MET A 503 21.53 9.55 -18.85
CA MET A 503 20.95 10.81 -18.39
C MET A 503 20.28 11.57 -19.54
N GLU A 504 19.53 10.85 -20.37
CA GLU A 504 18.72 11.42 -21.46
C GLU A 504 17.23 11.30 -21.15
N VAL A 505 16.45 12.32 -21.51
CA VAL A 505 14.99 12.26 -21.49
C VAL A 505 14.54 11.34 -22.62
N VAL A 506 14.05 10.15 -22.29
CA VAL A 506 13.60 9.14 -23.26
C VAL A 506 12.13 9.31 -23.65
N ALA A 507 11.32 9.89 -22.77
CA ALA A 507 9.96 10.32 -23.04
C ALA A 507 9.56 11.53 -22.18
N SER A 508 8.60 12.31 -22.67
CA SER A 508 8.08 13.48 -21.97
C SER A 508 6.58 13.59 -22.24
N HIS A 509 5.77 13.35 -21.22
CA HIS A 509 4.32 13.35 -21.31
C HIS A 509 3.75 14.69 -20.84
N ALA A 510 2.86 15.27 -21.65
CA ALA A 510 2.22 16.53 -21.29
C ALA A 510 1.15 16.29 -20.21
N ALA A 511 1.20 17.09 -19.15
CA ALA A 511 0.22 17.08 -18.07
C ALA A 511 -0.51 18.43 -17.99
N THR A 512 -1.66 18.45 -17.29
CA THR A 512 -2.56 19.61 -17.27
C THR A 512 -1.98 20.81 -16.51
N ALA A 513 -1.15 20.56 -15.50
CA ALA A 513 -0.44 21.56 -14.70
C ALA A 513 0.77 20.91 -14.00
N ASP A 514 1.51 21.69 -13.21
CA ASP A 514 2.69 21.24 -12.46
C ASP A 514 2.46 19.90 -11.74
N VAL A 515 3.32 18.93 -12.04
CA VAL A 515 3.28 17.58 -11.46
C VAL A 515 4.21 17.57 -10.25
N LYS A 516 3.63 17.83 -9.06
CA LYS A 516 4.35 17.88 -7.78
C LYS A 516 4.37 16.55 -7.02
N SER A 517 3.48 15.63 -7.38
CA SER A 517 3.43 14.32 -6.77
C SER A 517 4.68 13.49 -7.07
N ALA A 518 5.07 12.64 -6.13
CA ALA A 518 5.90 11.48 -6.41
C ALA A 518 5.04 10.47 -7.19
N PRO A 519 5.41 10.10 -8.43
CA PRO A 519 4.62 9.15 -9.20
C PRO A 519 4.64 7.76 -8.57
N VAL A 520 3.52 7.05 -8.56
CA VAL A 520 3.53 5.60 -8.28
C VAL A 520 3.80 4.88 -9.58
N VAL A 521 4.83 4.03 -9.60
CA VAL A 521 5.14 3.19 -10.75
C VAL A 521 4.78 1.76 -10.45
N ALA A 522 4.11 1.09 -11.39
CA ALA A 522 3.79 -0.32 -11.26
C ALA A 522 3.88 -1.04 -12.59
N GLN A 523 4.14 -2.34 -12.52
CA GLN A 523 3.98 -3.21 -13.67
C GLN A 523 2.52 -3.57 -13.84
N GLY A 524 2.06 -3.56 -15.07
CA GLY A 524 0.76 -4.03 -15.46
C GLY A 524 0.72 -5.53 -15.73
N SER A 525 -0.47 -6.14 -15.75
CA SER A 525 -0.70 -7.52 -16.20
C SER A 525 -0.29 -7.78 -17.66
N ASP A 526 -0.24 -6.75 -18.51
CA ASP A 526 0.32 -6.81 -19.87
C ASP A 526 1.87 -6.82 -19.89
N GLY A 527 2.51 -6.71 -18.72
CA GLY A 527 3.95 -6.67 -18.54
C GLY A 527 4.59 -5.29 -18.76
N ALA A 528 3.82 -4.27 -19.17
CA ALA A 528 4.32 -2.90 -19.33
C ALA A 528 4.32 -2.15 -18.00
N PHE A 529 5.09 -1.07 -17.90
CA PHE A 529 5.08 -0.22 -16.71
C PHE A 529 4.18 0.99 -16.91
N TYR A 530 3.54 1.42 -15.84
CA TYR A 530 2.66 2.58 -15.81
C TYR A 530 3.08 3.50 -14.65
N ALA A 531 2.97 4.81 -14.86
CA ALA A 531 3.11 5.80 -13.81
C ALA A 531 1.76 6.46 -13.52
N TYR A 532 1.41 6.55 -12.24
CA TYR A 532 0.21 7.20 -11.72
C TYR A 532 0.61 8.45 -10.95
N PHE A 533 -0.04 9.57 -11.26
CA PHE A 533 0.36 10.87 -10.74
C PHE A 533 -0.82 11.84 -10.69
N THR A 534 -0.66 12.90 -9.90
CA THR A 534 -1.61 14.01 -9.78
C THR A 534 -0.96 15.31 -10.25
N CYS A 535 -1.79 16.26 -10.66
CA CYS A 535 -1.35 17.58 -11.12
C CYS A 535 -1.98 18.67 -10.25
N ASN A 536 -1.23 19.74 -9.98
CA ASN A 536 -1.72 20.90 -9.21
C ASN A 536 -2.71 21.75 -10.01
N ALA A 537 -3.88 21.18 -10.28
CA ALA A 537 -4.97 21.81 -11.01
C ALA A 537 -6.31 21.18 -10.64
N MET A 538 -7.37 21.96 -10.79
CA MET A 538 -8.73 21.41 -10.85
C MET A 538 -8.88 20.48 -12.08
N PRO A 539 -9.62 19.37 -11.97
CA PRO A 539 -10.49 18.98 -10.86
C PRO A 539 -9.81 18.21 -9.73
N GLY A 540 -8.47 18.09 -9.72
CA GLY A 540 -7.74 17.27 -8.75
C GLY A 540 -7.86 15.79 -9.10
N ALA A 541 -7.73 15.46 -10.38
CA ALA A 541 -7.83 14.11 -10.91
C ALA A 541 -6.55 13.30 -10.71
N LEU A 542 -6.72 11.98 -10.69
CA LEU A 542 -5.63 11.01 -10.80
C LEU A 542 -5.41 10.68 -12.28
N PHE A 543 -4.17 10.74 -12.72
CA PHE A 543 -3.75 10.43 -14.09
C PHE A 543 -2.88 9.18 -14.11
N GLY A 544 -2.87 8.50 -15.25
CA GLY A 544 -2.01 7.37 -15.54
C GLY A 544 -1.33 7.56 -16.89
N VAL A 545 -0.13 7.03 -17.06
CA VAL A 545 0.53 6.97 -18.38
C VAL A 545 1.33 5.68 -18.51
N ARG A 546 1.30 5.08 -19.70
CA ARG A 546 2.13 3.93 -20.04
C ARG A 546 3.55 4.39 -20.31
N LEU A 547 4.51 3.79 -19.62
CA LEU A 547 5.94 4.09 -19.74
C LEU A 547 6.59 3.33 -20.91
N GLY A 548 7.76 3.81 -21.34
CA GLY A 548 8.55 3.20 -22.42
C GLY A 548 8.08 3.56 -23.82
N SER A 549 7.20 4.55 -23.97
CA SER A 549 6.70 5.03 -25.27
C SER A 549 6.58 6.55 -25.30
N ALA A 550 7.42 7.22 -26.10
CA ALA A 550 7.40 8.68 -26.25
C ALA A 550 6.07 9.23 -26.81
N ASP A 551 5.27 8.40 -27.48
CA ASP A 551 3.98 8.79 -28.04
C ASP A 551 2.81 8.58 -27.04
N ALA A 552 3.05 7.90 -25.91
CA ALA A 552 2.02 7.64 -24.92
C ALA A 552 1.48 8.94 -24.33
N GLN A 553 0.16 9.06 -24.31
CA GLN A 553 -0.54 10.20 -23.71
C GLN A 553 -1.06 9.82 -22.33
N PRO A 554 -0.98 10.72 -21.35
CA PRO A 554 -1.65 10.50 -20.07
C PRO A 554 -3.17 10.34 -20.26
N PHE A 555 -3.75 9.42 -19.51
CA PHE A 555 -5.18 9.19 -19.42
C PHE A 555 -5.68 9.53 -18.01
N VAL A 556 -6.96 9.86 -17.90
CA VAL A 556 -7.61 10.08 -16.59
C VAL A 556 -7.94 8.72 -16.00
N VAL A 557 -7.42 8.46 -14.79
CA VAL A 557 -7.72 7.26 -14.01
C VAL A 557 -8.98 7.49 -13.18
N CYS A 558 -9.05 8.64 -12.50
CA CYS A 558 -10.20 9.03 -11.71
C CYS A 558 -10.41 10.55 -11.82
N GLU A 559 -11.64 10.96 -12.14
CA GLU A 559 -12.06 12.36 -12.06
C GLU A 559 -13.01 12.55 -10.87
N PRO A 560 -12.69 13.43 -9.90
CA PRO A 560 -13.58 13.69 -8.77
C PRO A 560 -14.96 14.19 -9.21
N ALA A 561 -15.99 13.72 -8.50
CA ALA A 561 -17.35 14.22 -8.64
C ALA A 561 -17.40 15.72 -8.36
N SER A 562 -18.36 16.44 -8.94
CA SER A 562 -18.37 17.91 -8.93
C SER A 562 -18.27 18.57 -7.55
N ALA A 563 -18.77 17.89 -6.50
CA ALA A 563 -18.72 18.37 -5.12
C ALA A 563 -17.32 18.22 -4.48
N ASP A 564 -16.51 17.30 -5.00
CA ASP A 564 -15.23 16.86 -4.44
C ASP A 564 -14.03 17.32 -5.29
N ARG A 565 -14.28 18.21 -6.27
CA ARG A 565 -13.23 18.76 -7.14
C ARG A 565 -12.46 19.85 -6.42
N ASN A 566 -11.14 19.72 -6.36
CA ASN A 566 -10.26 20.77 -5.89
C ASN A 566 -8.88 20.67 -6.55
N TYR A 567 -7.91 21.49 -6.14
CA TYR A 567 -6.51 21.30 -6.52
C TYR A 567 -5.95 20.03 -5.86
N CYS A 568 -4.86 19.49 -6.39
CA CYS A 568 -4.23 18.28 -5.86
C CYS A 568 -2.72 18.34 -6.05
N MET A 569 -1.99 18.21 -4.95
CA MET A 569 -0.53 17.98 -4.97
C MET A 569 -0.15 16.65 -4.32
N ALA A 570 -1.14 15.91 -3.78
CA ALA A 570 -0.91 14.68 -3.04
C ALA A 570 -0.33 13.60 -3.95
N SER A 571 0.62 12.84 -3.41
CA SER A 571 1.16 11.68 -4.11
C SER A 571 0.23 10.48 -3.90
N PRO A 572 -0.08 9.70 -4.96
CA PRO A 572 -0.86 8.49 -4.79
C PRO A 572 -0.08 7.43 -3.98
N ALA A 573 -0.81 6.47 -3.43
CA ALA A 573 -0.30 5.26 -2.78
C ALA A 573 -0.99 4.02 -3.37
N ALA A 574 -0.39 2.84 -3.18
CA ALA A 574 -0.91 1.58 -3.71
C ALA A 574 -0.82 0.45 -2.66
N ASP A 575 -1.70 -0.55 -2.74
CA ASP A 575 -1.69 -1.70 -1.81
C ASP A 575 -1.12 -3.01 -2.38
N GLY A 576 -0.66 -3.02 -3.63
CA GLY A 576 -0.20 -4.24 -4.32
C GLY A 576 -1.32 -5.23 -4.69
N GLU A 577 -2.55 -5.02 -4.18
CA GLU A 577 -3.76 -5.78 -4.52
C GLU A 577 -4.58 -5.12 -5.64
N GLY A 578 -4.09 -3.98 -6.14
CA GLY A 578 -4.66 -3.30 -7.29
C GLY A 578 -5.49 -2.07 -6.96
N HIS A 579 -5.45 -1.61 -5.71
CA HIS A 579 -6.02 -0.32 -5.33
C HIS A 579 -4.99 0.80 -5.45
N LEU A 580 -5.46 1.95 -5.91
CA LEU A 580 -4.76 3.23 -5.72
C LEU A 580 -5.54 4.09 -4.74
N PHE A 581 -4.80 4.81 -3.91
CA PHE A 581 -5.37 5.77 -2.97
C PHE A 581 -4.75 7.14 -3.21
N TYR A 582 -5.56 8.18 -3.15
CA TYR A 582 -5.06 9.56 -3.16
C TYR A 582 -6.06 10.50 -2.50
N THR A 583 -5.61 11.72 -2.25
CA THR A 583 -6.42 12.81 -1.70
C THR A 583 -6.34 14.03 -2.59
N ASN A 584 -7.24 14.98 -2.39
CA ASN A 584 -7.12 16.32 -2.96
C ASN A 584 -7.52 17.37 -1.92
N ASP A 585 -7.40 18.65 -2.26
CA ASP A 585 -7.62 19.77 -1.33
C ASP A 585 -9.09 19.89 -0.85
N SER A 586 -10.03 19.08 -1.38
CA SER A 586 -11.39 18.99 -0.83
C SER A 586 -11.46 18.23 0.49
N GLY A 587 -10.36 17.59 0.92
CA GLY A 587 -10.34 16.76 2.12
C GLY A 587 -11.05 15.41 1.92
N ILE A 588 -11.14 14.92 0.69
CA ILE A 588 -11.65 13.58 0.39
C ILE A 588 -10.48 12.62 0.16
N LEU A 589 -10.54 11.46 0.81
CA LEU A 589 -9.75 10.27 0.49
C LEU A 589 -10.49 9.45 -0.55
N PHE A 590 -9.85 9.20 -1.69
CA PHE A 590 -10.37 8.41 -2.78
C PHE A 590 -9.65 7.07 -2.83
N ALA A 591 -10.41 5.99 -2.94
CA ALA A 591 -9.90 4.68 -3.33
C ALA A 591 -10.38 4.36 -4.73
N ILE A 592 -9.44 4.04 -5.59
CA ILE A 592 -9.66 3.58 -6.95
C ILE A 592 -9.38 2.10 -6.97
N SER A 593 -10.35 1.34 -7.45
CA SER A 593 -10.16 -0.08 -7.74
C SER A 593 -10.60 -0.36 -9.17
N HIS A 594 -10.33 -1.57 -9.64
CA HIS A 594 -11.12 -2.10 -10.72
C HIS A 594 -12.55 -2.35 -10.20
N ASP A 595 -13.59 -2.02 -10.96
CA ASP A 595 -14.96 -2.37 -10.59
C ASP A 595 -15.05 -3.89 -10.45
N ALA A 596 -15.30 -4.34 -9.23
CA ALA A 596 -15.50 -5.72 -8.89
C ALA A 596 -16.89 -6.16 -9.37
N THR A 597 -17.20 -6.06 -10.66
CA THR A 597 -18.52 -6.50 -11.12
C THR A 597 -18.66 -8.01 -10.93
N CYS A 598 -17.58 -8.80 -11.03
CA CYS A 598 -17.64 -10.26 -10.78
C CYS A 598 -16.77 -10.78 -9.61
N GLY A 599 -16.01 -9.92 -8.92
CA GLY A 599 -15.20 -10.31 -7.74
C GLY A 599 -14.01 -11.22 -8.04
N TYR A 600 -13.57 -11.32 -9.31
CA TYR A 600 -12.41 -12.13 -9.71
C TYR A 600 -11.29 -11.26 -10.27
N ARG A 601 -10.07 -11.46 -9.78
CA ARG A 601 -8.86 -10.72 -10.16
C ARG A 601 -8.49 -10.87 -11.63
N ASP A 602 -8.81 -12.03 -12.22
CA ASP A 602 -8.41 -12.41 -13.57
C ASP A 602 -9.54 -12.24 -14.62
N VAL A 603 -10.57 -11.46 -14.31
CA VAL A 603 -11.64 -11.07 -15.23
C VAL A 603 -11.79 -9.55 -15.23
N LEU A 604 -11.50 -8.92 -16.37
CA LEU A 604 -11.66 -7.48 -16.55
C LEU A 604 -13.14 -7.17 -16.88
N PRO A 605 -13.73 -6.06 -16.40
CA PRO A 605 -15.02 -5.52 -16.86
C PRO A 605 -15.10 -5.28 -18.37
N THR A 606 -13.96 -5.02 -19.02
CA THR A 606 -13.87 -4.92 -20.47
C THR A 606 -13.84 -6.27 -21.16
N ASP A 607 -13.57 -7.37 -20.44
CA ASP A 607 -13.68 -8.71 -21.00
C ASP A 607 -15.12 -8.97 -21.41
N TRP A 608 -15.30 -9.55 -22.59
CA TRP A 608 -16.60 -9.89 -23.16
C TRP A 608 -17.48 -10.79 -22.26
N ILE A 609 -16.88 -11.42 -21.25
CA ILE A 609 -17.56 -12.25 -20.26
C ILE A 609 -18.13 -11.45 -19.08
N ALA A 610 -17.48 -10.36 -18.67
CA ALA A 610 -17.99 -9.46 -17.64
C ALA A 610 -19.04 -8.48 -18.22
N GLN A 611 -18.99 -8.27 -19.54
CA GLN A 611 -20.02 -7.51 -20.24
C GLN A 611 -21.40 -8.18 -20.12
N ASP A 612 -22.44 -7.36 -19.95
CA ASP A 612 -23.85 -7.75 -19.85
C ASP A 612 -24.27 -8.46 -18.55
N GLY A 613 -23.40 -8.57 -17.54
CA GLY A 613 -23.75 -9.11 -16.21
C GLY A 613 -23.99 -10.62 -16.15
N LEU A 614 -23.56 -11.36 -17.19
CA LEU A 614 -23.85 -12.79 -17.34
C LEU A 614 -22.95 -13.65 -16.45
N LEU A 615 -21.68 -13.31 -16.28
CA LEU A 615 -20.80 -14.05 -15.38
C LEU A 615 -21.30 -13.99 -13.94
N GLU A 616 -21.64 -12.78 -13.50
CA GLU A 616 -22.17 -12.47 -12.17
C GLU A 616 -23.41 -13.29 -11.86
N ARG A 617 -24.34 -13.35 -12.81
CA ARG A 617 -25.58 -14.11 -12.67
C ARG A 617 -25.31 -15.62 -12.65
N ALA A 618 -24.31 -16.12 -13.38
CA ALA A 618 -23.97 -17.53 -13.40
C ALA A 618 -23.34 -17.97 -12.08
N VAL A 619 -22.48 -17.12 -11.51
CA VAL A 619 -21.83 -17.31 -10.21
C VAL A 619 -22.86 -17.19 -9.07
N ALA A 620 -23.69 -16.14 -9.08
CA ALA A 620 -24.75 -15.94 -8.09
C ALA A 620 -25.80 -17.07 -8.09
N ALA A 621 -26.03 -17.69 -9.26
CA ALA A 621 -26.88 -18.88 -9.39
C ALA A 621 -26.20 -20.18 -8.95
N GLY A 622 -24.93 -20.14 -8.52
CA GLY A 622 -24.16 -21.31 -8.10
C GLY A 622 -23.82 -22.28 -9.23
N LEU A 623 -23.93 -21.84 -10.49
CA LEU A 623 -23.72 -22.72 -11.65
C LEU A 623 -22.24 -22.95 -11.91
N ILE A 624 -21.44 -21.88 -11.81
CA ILE A 624 -20.01 -21.87 -12.11
C ILE A 624 -19.24 -21.01 -11.08
N GLY A 625 -18.00 -21.42 -10.76
CA GLY A 625 -17.15 -20.81 -9.74
C GLY A 625 -16.16 -21.85 -9.21
N ARG A 626 -14.96 -21.45 -8.77
CA ARG A 626 -13.94 -22.38 -8.23
C ARG A 626 -13.44 -21.93 -6.86
N ASP A 627 -12.75 -20.79 -6.82
CA ASP A 627 -12.29 -20.13 -5.59
C ASP A 627 -12.88 -18.71 -5.50
N ALA A 628 -12.51 -17.94 -4.47
CA ALA A 628 -13.04 -16.60 -4.22
C ALA A 628 -12.24 -15.47 -4.90
N VAL A 629 -11.16 -15.79 -5.64
CA VAL A 629 -10.16 -14.80 -6.08
C VAL A 629 -9.91 -14.85 -7.59
N ASP A 630 -9.80 -16.03 -8.21
CA ASP A 630 -9.56 -16.23 -9.65
C ASP A 630 -10.68 -17.08 -10.31
N PHE A 631 -11.29 -16.55 -11.36
CA PHE A 631 -12.30 -17.26 -12.15
C PHE A 631 -11.69 -18.26 -13.13
N ARG A 632 -10.50 -17.95 -13.66
CA ARG A 632 -9.75 -18.64 -14.72
C ARG A 632 -10.51 -18.73 -16.04
N PRO A 633 -10.86 -17.60 -16.67
CA PRO A 633 -11.76 -17.57 -17.83
C PRO A 633 -11.28 -18.42 -19.01
N TRP A 634 -9.95 -18.57 -19.16
CA TRP A 634 -9.32 -19.22 -20.30
C TRP A 634 -8.96 -20.69 -20.09
N ASP A 635 -9.14 -21.23 -18.88
CA ASP A 635 -8.90 -22.65 -18.62
C ASP A 635 -9.86 -23.51 -19.47
N ALA A 636 -9.30 -24.56 -20.07
CA ALA A 636 -10.07 -25.54 -20.83
C ALA A 636 -11.09 -26.23 -19.90
N LEU A 637 -12.31 -26.42 -20.40
CA LEU A 637 -13.34 -27.15 -19.68
C LEU A 637 -13.24 -28.63 -19.93
N THR A 638 -13.24 -29.40 -18.84
CA THR A 638 -13.38 -30.84 -18.88
C THR A 638 -14.84 -31.25 -19.10
N ARG A 639 -15.06 -32.45 -19.66
CA ARG A 639 -16.42 -33.01 -19.83
C ARG A 639 -17.17 -33.13 -18.50
N ALA A 640 -16.48 -33.47 -17.43
CA ALA A 640 -17.05 -33.54 -16.08
C ALA A 640 -17.56 -32.18 -15.57
N GLU A 641 -16.79 -31.11 -15.78
CA GLU A 641 -17.20 -29.76 -15.39
C GLU A 641 -18.44 -29.31 -16.18
N VAL A 642 -18.47 -29.54 -17.50
CA VAL A 642 -19.62 -29.15 -18.33
C VAL A 642 -20.90 -29.83 -17.86
N VAL A 643 -20.89 -31.15 -17.64
CA VAL A 643 -22.12 -31.86 -17.21
C VAL A 643 -22.53 -31.48 -15.79
N THR A 644 -21.57 -31.18 -14.89
CA THR A 644 -21.90 -30.70 -13.54
C THR A 644 -22.58 -29.33 -13.58
N VAL A 645 -22.11 -28.40 -14.40
CA VAL A 645 -22.76 -27.09 -14.56
C VAL A 645 -24.18 -27.25 -15.12
N ILE A 646 -24.39 -28.12 -16.11
CA ILE A 646 -25.73 -28.38 -16.67
C ILE A 646 -26.65 -29.09 -15.65
N TYR A 647 -26.10 -30.02 -14.86
CA TYR A 647 -26.83 -30.70 -13.78
C TYR A 647 -27.32 -29.72 -12.70
N ARG A 648 -26.46 -28.77 -12.29
CA ARG A 648 -26.84 -27.65 -11.41
C ARG A 648 -27.92 -26.78 -12.03
N ALA A 649 -27.79 -26.46 -13.32
CA ALA A 649 -28.79 -25.69 -14.06
C ALA A 649 -30.16 -26.40 -14.11
N ALA A 650 -30.19 -27.73 -14.07
CA ALA A 650 -31.41 -28.54 -13.97
C ALA A 650 -32.01 -28.63 -12.54
N GLY A 651 -31.36 -28.02 -11.54
CA GLY A 651 -31.76 -28.06 -10.14
C GLY A 651 -31.29 -29.30 -9.38
N GLU A 652 -30.16 -29.89 -9.78
CA GLU A 652 -29.53 -31.07 -9.16
C GLU A 652 -30.50 -32.22 -8.88
N PRO A 653 -31.22 -32.71 -9.90
CA PRO A 653 -32.22 -33.76 -9.71
C PRO A 653 -31.59 -35.05 -9.16
N ALA A 654 -32.08 -35.49 -7.99
CA ALA A 654 -31.60 -36.72 -7.36
C ALA A 654 -31.65 -37.93 -8.31
N TYR A 655 -30.49 -38.49 -8.62
CA TYR A 655 -30.35 -39.61 -9.53
C TYR A 655 -29.42 -40.67 -8.93
N THR A 656 -29.95 -41.88 -8.69
CA THR A 656 -29.22 -42.96 -7.99
C THR A 656 -29.20 -44.28 -8.76
N GLU A 657 -29.72 -44.31 -9.99
CA GLU A 657 -29.85 -45.51 -10.81
C GLU A 657 -28.92 -45.44 -12.04
N GLY A 658 -28.58 -46.56 -12.67
CA GLY A 658 -27.77 -46.60 -13.91
C GLY A 658 -26.41 -47.30 -13.75
N ALA A 659 -25.98 -47.99 -14.83
CA ALA A 659 -24.63 -48.54 -14.92
C ALA A 659 -23.66 -47.40 -15.22
N GLY A 660 -22.76 -47.09 -14.29
CA GLY A 660 -21.74 -46.05 -14.48
C GLY A 660 -20.71 -46.41 -15.56
N TYR A 661 -19.93 -45.42 -15.97
CA TYR A 661 -18.81 -45.61 -16.88
C TYR A 661 -17.59 -46.17 -16.14
N ALA A 662 -16.72 -46.89 -16.85
CA ALA A 662 -15.59 -47.59 -16.24
C ALA A 662 -14.54 -46.64 -15.62
N ASP A 663 -14.48 -45.41 -16.12
CA ASP A 663 -13.55 -44.33 -15.77
C ASP A 663 -14.18 -43.27 -14.83
N VAL A 664 -15.40 -43.52 -14.32
CA VAL A 664 -16.05 -42.64 -13.35
C VAL A 664 -16.08 -43.33 -11.99
N ALA A 665 -15.23 -42.87 -11.07
CA ALA A 665 -15.13 -43.44 -9.73
C ALA A 665 -16.44 -43.27 -8.94
N ALA A 666 -16.71 -44.20 -8.03
CA ALA A 666 -17.96 -44.23 -7.26
C ALA A 666 -18.13 -43.02 -6.31
N ASP A 667 -17.03 -42.37 -5.95
CA ASP A 667 -16.92 -41.22 -5.05
C ASP A 667 -16.51 -39.92 -5.78
N ALA A 668 -16.45 -39.93 -7.11
CA ALA A 668 -16.13 -38.73 -7.88
C ALA A 668 -17.20 -37.63 -7.68
N TRP A 669 -16.77 -36.38 -7.49
CA TRP A 669 -17.66 -35.23 -7.25
C TRP A 669 -18.66 -34.96 -8.38
N TYR A 670 -18.35 -35.39 -9.60
CA TYR A 670 -19.19 -35.25 -10.79
C TYR A 670 -20.03 -36.50 -11.09
N ARG A 671 -19.93 -37.57 -10.29
CA ARG A 671 -20.54 -38.86 -10.61
C ARG A 671 -22.05 -38.77 -10.88
N ASP A 672 -22.77 -38.12 -9.98
CA ASP A 672 -24.23 -38.04 -10.07
C ASP A 672 -24.66 -37.19 -11.27
N ALA A 673 -23.90 -36.12 -11.57
CA ALA A 673 -24.11 -35.31 -12.76
C ALA A 673 -23.90 -36.12 -14.05
N VAL A 674 -22.86 -36.96 -14.12
CA VAL A 674 -22.59 -37.83 -15.28
C VAL A 674 -23.72 -38.85 -15.48
N LEU A 675 -24.13 -39.53 -14.41
CA LEU A 675 -25.20 -40.54 -14.48
C LEU A 675 -26.54 -39.91 -14.87
N TRP A 676 -26.88 -38.77 -14.29
CA TRP A 676 -28.07 -38.03 -14.68
C TRP A 676 -28.00 -37.58 -16.14
N ALA A 677 -26.86 -37.02 -16.58
CA ALA A 677 -26.70 -36.54 -17.95
C ALA A 677 -26.85 -37.67 -18.98
N GLN A 678 -26.38 -38.88 -18.65
CA GLN A 678 -26.61 -40.08 -19.46
C GLN A 678 -28.11 -40.42 -19.54
N ALA A 679 -28.79 -40.47 -18.40
CA ALA A 679 -30.20 -40.86 -18.34
C ALA A 679 -31.14 -39.83 -18.96
N ALA A 680 -30.83 -38.54 -18.80
CA ALA A 680 -31.55 -37.42 -19.39
C ALA A 680 -31.22 -37.22 -20.87
N GLY A 681 -30.21 -37.92 -21.41
CA GLY A 681 -29.77 -37.76 -22.79
C GLY A 681 -29.09 -36.42 -23.07
N VAL A 682 -28.49 -35.79 -22.05
CA VAL A 682 -27.71 -34.54 -22.16
C VAL A 682 -26.29 -34.82 -22.65
N ALA A 683 -25.70 -35.93 -22.20
CA ALA A 683 -24.38 -36.38 -22.62
C ALA A 683 -24.28 -37.90 -22.61
N SER A 684 -23.48 -38.46 -23.50
CA SER A 684 -23.14 -39.89 -23.53
C SER A 684 -21.62 -40.07 -23.48
N GLY A 685 -21.18 -41.26 -23.05
CA GLY A 685 -19.77 -41.67 -23.14
C GLY A 685 -19.36 -41.99 -24.59
N TYR A 686 -18.10 -42.39 -24.76
CA TYR A 686 -17.56 -42.66 -26.07
C TYR A 686 -18.23 -43.87 -26.72
N GLY A 687 -18.72 -43.67 -27.95
CA GLY A 687 -19.37 -44.71 -28.78
C GLY A 687 -18.39 -45.69 -29.43
N ASP A 688 -17.15 -45.74 -28.96
CA ASP A 688 -16.05 -46.56 -29.48
C ASP A 688 -15.98 -47.97 -28.86
N GLY A 689 -16.89 -48.27 -27.93
CA GLY A 689 -16.96 -49.54 -27.21
C GLY A 689 -16.06 -49.64 -25.98
N SER A 690 -15.35 -48.56 -25.62
CA SER A 690 -14.54 -48.48 -24.39
C SER A 690 -15.37 -48.56 -23.10
N GLY A 691 -16.62 -48.08 -23.16
CA GLY A 691 -17.44 -47.87 -21.97
C GLY A 691 -16.96 -46.72 -21.09
N ALA A 692 -16.12 -45.83 -21.64
CA ALA A 692 -15.57 -44.66 -20.96
C ALA A 692 -16.43 -43.40 -21.19
N PHE A 693 -16.47 -42.51 -20.21
CA PHE A 693 -17.08 -41.18 -20.32
C PHE A 693 -16.08 -40.10 -20.77
N GLY A 694 -14.81 -40.23 -20.38
CA GLY A 694 -13.77 -39.22 -20.54
C GLY A 694 -13.97 -38.00 -19.64
N PRO A 695 -14.09 -38.13 -18.30
CA PRO A 695 -14.45 -37.01 -17.44
C PRO A 695 -13.44 -35.85 -17.51
N ASP A 696 -12.15 -36.14 -17.64
CA ASP A 696 -11.07 -35.15 -17.64
C ASP A 696 -10.71 -34.64 -19.05
N ASP A 697 -11.37 -35.15 -20.10
CA ASP A 697 -11.08 -34.74 -21.47
C ASP A 697 -11.63 -33.33 -21.74
N ALA A 698 -10.83 -32.49 -22.41
CA ALA A 698 -11.24 -31.16 -22.81
C ALA A 698 -12.37 -31.20 -23.85
N VAL A 699 -13.33 -30.28 -23.71
CA VAL A 699 -14.51 -30.18 -24.58
C VAL A 699 -14.26 -29.18 -25.70
N THR A 700 -14.64 -29.50 -26.93
CA THR A 700 -14.67 -28.53 -28.05
C THR A 700 -15.94 -27.68 -28.02
N ARG A 701 -15.93 -26.54 -28.70
CA ARG A 701 -17.08 -25.63 -28.81
C ARG A 701 -18.31 -26.33 -29.40
N GLU A 702 -18.13 -27.22 -30.38
CA GLU A 702 -19.24 -28.01 -30.94
C GLU A 702 -19.78 -29.08 -29.99
N GLN A 703 -18.91 -29.70 -29.17
CA GLN A 703 -19.34 -30.63 -28.13
C GLN A 703 -20.14 -29.91 -27.04
N LEU A 704 -19.69 -28.72 -26.63
CA LEU A 704 -20.41 -27.89 -25.66
C LEU A 704 -21.79 -27.48 -26.21
N ALA A 705 -21.85 -26.97 -27.45
CA ALA A 705 -23.11 -26.60 -28.09
C ALA A 705 -24.06 -27.80 -28.25
N LYS A 706 -23.53 -28.98 -28.55
CA LYS A 706 -24.32 -30.22 -28.62
C LYS A 706 -24.94 -30.58 -27.28
N MET A 707 -24.17 -30.54 -26.18
CA MET A 707 -24.69 -30.85 -24.84
C MET A 707 -25.77 -29.85 -24.39
N LEU A 708 -25.58 -28.56 -24.67
CA LEU A 708 -26.59 -27.53 -24.37
C LEU A 708 -27.86 -27.68 -25.23
N GLY A 709 -27.71 -28.01 -26.52
CA GLY A 709 -28.85 -28.32 -27.38
C GLY A 709 -29.60 -29.57 -26.95
N ASP A 710 -28.88 -30.61 -26.50
CA ASP A 710 -29.50 -31.82 -25.95
C ASP A 710 -30.21 -31.55 -24.61
N TYR A 711 -29.66 -30.69 -23.76
CA TYR A 711 -30.35 -30.18 -22.58
C TYR A 711 -31.65 -29.47 -22.96
N ALA A 712 -31.59 -28.54 -23.93
CA ALA A 712 -32.76 -27.81 -24.41
C ALA A 712 -33.84 -28.77 -24.95
N ARG A 713 -33.45 -29.78 -25.74
CA ARG A 713 -34.38 -30.78 -26.30
C ARG A 713 -34.96 -31.70 -25.23
N ASN A 714 -34.11 -32.34 -24.43
CA ASN A 714 -34.50 -33.49 -23.62
C ASN A 714 -34.98 -33.11 -22.23
N VAL A 715 -34.47 -32.00 -21.68
CA VAL A 715 -34.79 -31.53 -20.34
C VAL A 715 -35.77 -30.35 -20.41
N ALA A 716 -35.50 -29.34 -21.25
CA ALA A 716 -36.39 -28.18 -21.38
C ALA A 716 -37.55 -28.38 -22.39
N HIS A 717 -37.50 -29.42 -23.22
CA HIS A 717 -38.50 -29.75 -24.25
C HIS A 717 -38.67 -28.71 -25.37
N GLU A 718 -37.58 -28.03 -25.73
CA GLU A 718 -37.53 -27.15 -26.89
C GLU A 718 -37.49 -27.93 -28.23
N ASP A 719 -38.12 -27.37 -29.26
CA ASP A 719 -38.04 -27.89 -30.62
C ASP A 719 -36.80 -27.35 -31.34
N ILE A 720 -35.65 -27.98 -31.06
CA ILE A 720 -34.37 -27.50 -31.58
C ILE A 720 -34.17 -27.76 -33.08
N GLU A 721 -34.97 -28.64 -33.70
CA GLU A 721 -34.87 -28.96 -35.13
C GLU A 721 -35.51 -27.87 -36.01
N ALA A 722 -36.38 -27.04 -35.44
CA ALA A 722 -37.02 -25.93 -36.13
C ALA A 722 -36.19 -24.62 -36.11
N ALA A 723 -34.97 -24.66 -35.56
CA ALA A 723 -34.10 -23.50 -35.43
C ALA A 723 -33.66 -22.91 -36.78
N ASP A 724 -33.61 -21.59 -36.87
CA ASP A 724 -33.16 -20.87 -38.07
C ASP A 724 -31.66 -21.02 -38.27
N ALA A 725 -31.26 -21.66 -39.38
CA ALA A 725 -29.87 -21.90 -39.72
C ALA A 725 -29.14 -20.67 -40.29
N SER A 726 -29.83 -19.54 -40.53
CA SER A 726 -29.27 -18.39 -41.25
C SER A 726 -27.96 -17.86 -40.67
N LEU A 727 -27.88 -17.66 -39.34
CA LEU A 727 -26.64 -17.19 -38.71
C LEU A 727 -25.53 -18.24 -38.81
N PHE A 728 -25.85 -19.51 -38.52
CA PHE A 728 -24.90 -20.61 -38.63
C PHE A 728 -24.32 -20.71 -40.04
N GLU A 729 -25.15 -20.66 -41.08
CA GLU A 729 -24.72 -20.75 -42.49
C GLU A 729 -23.98 -19.51 -42.98
N SER A 730 -24.16 -18.36 -42.31
CA SER A 730 -23.41 -17.14 -42.61
C SER A 730 -21.97 -17.15 -42.10
N LEU A 731 -21.66 -18.00 -41.11
CA LEU A 731 -20.31 -18.10 -40.54
C LEU A 731 -19.38 -18.89 -41.48
N PRO A 732 -18.19 -18.34 -41.86
CA PRO A 732 -17.38 -18.87 -42.95
C PRO A 732 -16.89 -20.31 -42.78
N ASP A 733 -16.72 -20.75 -41.54
CA ASP A 733 -16.17 -22.05 -41.15
C ASP A 733 -17.25 -23.01 -40.62
N SER A 734 -18.53 -22.69 -40.79
CA SER A 734 -19.66 -23.54 -40.39
C SER A 734 -19.62 -24.94 -41.02
N GLY A 735 -18.98 -25.10 -42.17
CA GLY A 735 -18.72 -26.40 -42.82
C GLY A 735 -17.70 -27.28 -42.11
N LEU A 736 -16.98 -26.78 -41.09
CA LEU A 736 -16.09 -27.58 -40.23
C LEU A 736 -16.81 -28.23 -39.05
N ALA A 737 -18.09 -27.89 -38.84
CA ALA A 737 -18.90 -28.53 -37.81
C ALA A 737 -19.20 -29.99 -38.17
N SER A 738 -19.09 -30.87 -37.19
CA SER A 738 -19.46 -32.26 -37.36
C SER A 738 -20.98 -32.42 -37.53
N ASP A 739 -21.41 -33.34 -38.39
CA ASP A 739 -22.85 -33.62 -38.63
C ASP A 739 -23.62 -33.92 -37.33
N TRP A 740 -22.99 -34.61 -36.38
CA TRP A 740 -23.60 -34.97 -35.10
C TRP A 740 -23.78 -33.78 -34.15
N ALA A 741 -23.02 -32.69 -34.33
CA ALA A 741 -23.10 -31.47 -33.53
C ALA A 741 -24.00 -30.40 -34.17
N ARG A 742 -24.27 -30.52 -35.49
CA ARG A 742 -24.90 -29.48 -36.31
C ARG A 742 -26.21 -28.95 -35.73
N THR A 743 -27.15 -29.81 -35.34
CA THR A 743 -28.44 -29.34 -34.81
C THR A 743 -28.25 -28.49 -33.53
N GLY A 744 -27.35 -28.89 -32.63
CA GLY A 744 -27.06 -28.13 -31.42
C GLY A 744 -26.43 -26.77 -31.72
N LEU A 745 -25.46 -26.73 -32.63
CA LEU A 745 -24.83 -25.48 -33.08
C LEU A 745 -25.83 -24.54 -33.75
N VAL A 746 -26.69 -25.04 -34.64
CA VAL A 746 -27.73 -24.25 -35.31
C VAL A 746 -28.68 -23.64 -34.28
N TRP A 747 -29.14 -24.44 -33.31
CA TRP A 747 -30.01 -23.94 -32.25
C TRP A 747 -29.32 -22.89 -31.38
N CYS A 748 -28.05 -23.09 -31.01
CA CYS A 748 -27.28 -22.10 -30.27
C CYS A 748 -27.11 -20.79 -31.06
N CYS A 749 -26.87 -20.86 -32.37
CA CYS A 749 -26.80 -19.67 -33.22
C CYS A 749 -28.15 -18.95 -33.34
N ALA A 750 -29.23 -19.69 -33.57
CA ALA A 750 -30.58 -19.13 -33.73
C ALA A 750 -31.06 -18.36 -32.49
N ASN A 751 -30.61 -18.77 -31.29
CA ASN A 751 -30.97 -18.15 -30.02
C ASN A 751 -29.92 -17.15 -29.50
N GLY A 752 -28.91 -16.81 -30.29
CA GLY A 752 -27.86 -15.86 -29.88
C GLY A 752 -26.91 -16.38 -28.78
N ILE A 753 -26.99 -17.67 -28.45
CA ILE A 753 -26.06 -18.34 -27.51
C ILE A 753 -24.65 -18.39 -28.12
N ILE A 754 -24.58 -18.57 -29.44
CA ILE A 754 -23.34 -18.44 -30.23
C ILE A 754 -23.55 -17.39 -31.33
N THR A 755 -22.85 -16.27 -31.22
CA THR A 755 -22.84 -15.20 -32.24
C THR A 755 -21.60 -15.24 -33.14
N GLY A 756 -20.67 -16.15 -32.87
CA GLY A 756 -19.37 -16.27 -33.50
C GLY A 756 -18.25 -15.53 -32.75
N SER A 757 -17.01 -15.92 -33.00
CA SER A 757 -15.80 -15.34 -32.41
C SER A 757 -15.15 -14.40 -33.42
N ALA A 758 -14.92 -13.14 -33.03
CA ALA A 758 -14.25 -12.17 -33.87
C ALA A 758 -12.77 -12.54 -34.07
N ARG A 759 -12.31 -12.51 -35.31
CA ARG A 759 -10.90 -12.64 -35.70
C ARG A 759 -10.53 -11.49 -36.67
N PRO A 760 -9.23 -11.19 -36.86
CA PRO A 760 -8.79 -10.12 -37.77
C PRO A 760 -9.32 -10.25 -39.21
N ASP A 761 -9.63 -11.46 -39.64
CA ASP A 761 -10.14 -11.83 -40.96
C ASP A 761 -11.67 -12.00 -41.03
N GLY A 762 -12.39 -11.76 -39.93
CA GLY A 762 -13.85 -11.83 -39.84
C GLY A 762 -14.34 -12.63 -38.64
N THR A 763 -15.66 -12.76 -38.49
CA THR A 763 -16.28 -13.54 -37.42
C THR A 763 -16.45 -15.00 -37.86
N VAL A 764 -16.00 -15.95 -37.04
CA VAL A 764 -16.05 -17.40 -37.31
C VAL A 764 -16.79 -18.17 -36.21
N LEU A 765 -17.28 -19.36 -36.50
CA LEU A 765 -17.96 -20.25 -35.57
C LEU A 765 -16.98 -20.94 -34.60
N ASP A 766 -15.84 -21.37 -35.12
CA ASP A 766 -14.78 -22.16 -34.46
C ASP A 766 -15.27 -23.46 -33.82
N PRO A 767 -15.96 -24.36 -34.56
CA PRO A 767 -16.63 -25.53 -33.99
C PRO A 767 -15.64 -26.52 -33.35
N GLN A 768 -14.43 -26.65 -33.91
CA GLN A 768 -13.38 -27.55 -33.41
C GLN A 768 -12.49 -26.92 -32.33
N GLY A 769 -12.64 -25.62 -32.06
CA GLY A 769 -11.88 -24.92 -31.03
C GLY A 769 -12.22 -25.42 -29.62
N GLY A 770 -11.26 -25.35 -28.69
CA GLY A 770 -11.48 -25.74 -27.29
C GLY A 770 -12.47 -24.82 -26.59
N ALA A 771 -13.41 -25.38 -25.84
CA ALA A 771 -14.30 -24.63 -24.95
C ALA A 771 -13.58 -24.31 -23.63
N ASN A 772 -13.84 -23.11 -23.11
CA ASN A 772 -13.24 -22.63 -21.87
C ASN A 772 -14.32 -22.19 -20.88
N ARG A 773 -13.92 -21.97 -19.63
CA ARG A 773 -14.82 -21.59 -18.53
C ARG A 773 -15.65 -20.36 -18.86
N ALA A 774 -15.05 -19.38 -19.56
CA ALA A 774 -15.75 -18.19 -19.96
C ALA A 774 -16.92 -18.46 -20.93
N MET A 775 -16.67 -19.28 -21.95
CA MET A 775 -17.72 -19.72 -22.88
C MET A 775 -18.87 -20.40 -22.14
N MET A 776 -18.58 -21.29 -21.19
CA MET A 776 -19.64 -21.99 -20.46
C MET A 776 -20.49 -21.06 -19.61
N ALA A 777 -19.89 -20.12 -18.86
CA ALA A 777 -20.62 -19.18 -18.02
C ALA A 777 -21.68 -18.41 -18.83
N LYS A 778 -21.29 -17.89 -20.00
CA LYS A 778 -22.21 -17.18 -20.90
C LYS A 778 -23.23 -18.12 -21.54
N MET A 779 -22.76 -19.22 -22.12
CA MET A 779 -23.61 -20.11 -22.91
C MET A 779 -24.69 -20.81 -22.06
N ILE A 780 -24.40 -21.17 -20.80
CA ILE A 780 -25.41 -21.81 -19.94
C ILE A 780 -26.54 -20.85 -19.57
N LEU A 781 -26.23 -19.59 -19.24
CA LEU A 781 -27.29 -18.63 -18.91
C LEU A 781 -28.14 -18.28 -20.11
N LEU A 782 -27.53 -18.02 -21.27
CA LEU A 782 -28.29 -17.76 -22.49
C LEU A 782 -29.15 -18.97 -22.89
N THR A 783 -28.67 -20.19 -22.64
CA THR A 783 -29.47 -21.42 -22.80
C THR A 783 -30.66 -21.43 -21.85
N LEU A 784 -30.47 -21.08 -20.57
CA LEU A 784 -31.57 -20.99 -19.59
C LEU A 784 -32.58 -19.90 -19.94
N GLU A 785 -32.14 -18.76 -20.48
CA GLU A 785 -33.02 -17.69 -20.95
C GLU A 785 -33.82 -18.10 -22.17
N ALA A 786 -33.18 -18.77 -23.13
CA ALA A 786 -33.84 -19.28 -24.33
C ALA A 786 -34.87 -20.38 -24.04
N THR A 787 -34.69 -21.11 -22.93
CA THR A 787 -35.55 -22.25 -22.52
C THR A 787 -36.55 -21.90 -21.40
N ALA A 788 -36.50 -20.67 -20.87
CA ALA A 788 -37.42 -20.18 -19.85
C ALA A 788 -38.85 -20.06 -20.41
#